data_AF-A0A964FN58-F1
#
_entry.id   AF-A0A964FN58-F1
#
_cell.length_a   1.000
_cell.length_b   1.000
_cell.length_c   1.000
_cell.angle_alpha   90.00
_cell.angle_beta   90.00
_cell.angle_gamma   90.00
#
_symmetry.space_group_name_H-M   'P 1'
#
loop_
_entity.id
_entity.type
_entity.pdbx_description
1 polymer ?
#
loop_
_entity_poly.entity_id
_entity_poly.type
_entity_poly.pdbx_seq_one_letter_code
_entity_poly.pdbx_strand_id
1 'polypeptide(L)'
;MKKRIFLVGSPRSGTTILQSLLAAHPEVISFPESKFFHYLLYDKFVAKLPSRMESFFKDEINRPELLQGFDDSQSVEAKVSWFVGVLDGLAAEQHKSIWLEKTPEHIYFIPDIERFLPDVKFIHILRNSMDCIASMHEATRDFNELWGGGWDLARCIDGWKYAVLTSHKYLDKSNHILVKYEELVDNKKLVLEDICNFLGIEYDAGMLINYKEKAAKLSLNLPWHQGIARDIQSTKVHKYHGVFKDSEIKNILTHIEWVNSRIAYKVTVEVSEFIADIKVPQIFDRVCCTIKLAGVELEVRDLQLNTIPILWLLLRQYNSMAGLLFLRKSLIELPVCDGIVAGAVLADAIAAQFAWPILSRFFQDNPETPQLEWTLFLQEIWNRPHWVEANFYNPETADEAVTITLDGDLIAVEVSAELPNIKVELAEIDVLVKIGGVAIAIVTVAVENNFVSAQKVRSTIIRHIGFELCVATVREALLGKSFDSETSLRSRLASAAQQRSNQPDWLNAASSGGIYPQDAVMFGRRCGATGTSVSRRAALPAQALRELTKSAAIAGEAIIQIPRENELPKQVFYAPEIIWQKSPYREVSHSVKPQIFDNDSITKKLPILAYRRISPDGLNAITPQVFEQQLHYLKENRYYSATWEDWQNAKLTKTPLRGKAVLLTFDGGYLDFFTYAFPLLKRFDFTATVFLVAESVGKTNSWEKADTEQVQLMGWPEIRQLQDAGIEFGSMSATYQPLTALSPTEIVREGAKSRAILERGLGKSVRVFAYPYGNVDKIVAHLIGASGYSFGISYRSSTSNFNDSLMSLPRIQVTAENFWELVRSEDFSPHS
;
A
#
# COMPACT_ATOMS: atom_id res chain seq x y z
N MET A 1 -35.94 -8.31 30.27
CA MET A 1 -35.21 -7.06 30.53
C MET A 1 -35.47 -6.14 29.34
N LYS A 2 -35.87 -4.88 29.54
CA LYS A 2 -36.19 -3.95 28.42
C LYS A 2 -34.89 -3.49 27.77
N LYS A 3 -34.80 -3.53 26.44
CA LYS A 3 -33.60 -3.09 25.71
C LYS A 3 -33.75 -1.62 25.34
N ARG A 4 -32.70 -0.83 25.58
CA ARG A 4 -32.69 0.62 25.42
C ARG A 4 -31.68 0.99 24.33
N ILE A 5 -32.14 1.63 23.26
CA ILE A 5 -31.29 1.95 22.09
C ILE A 5 -31.20 3.46 21.91
N PHE A 6 -29.97 3.93 21.68
CA PHE A 6 -29.71 5.26 21.14
C PHE A 6 -29.16 5.18 19.71
N LEU A 7 -29.84 5.82 18.76
CA LEU A 7 -29.38 5.96 17.39
C LEU A 7 -28.68 7.30 17.21
N VAL A 8 -27.35 7.25 17.10
CA VAL A 8 -26.42 8.38 17.15
C VAL A 8 -25.61 8.50 15.86
N GLY A 9 -24.99 9.66 15.62
CA GLY A 9 -24.14 9.87 14.45
C GLY A 9 -23.97 11.34 14.11
N SER A 10 -23.36 11.63 12.95
CA SER A 10 -23.33 13.00 12.44
C SER A 10 -24.75 13.45 12.05
N PRO A 11 -25.15 14.70 12.33
CA PRO A 11 -26.34 15.26 11.70
C PRO A 11 -26.31 15.03 10.19
N ARG A 12 -27.46 14.67 9.61
CA ARG A 12 -27.65 14.38 8.17
C ARG A 12 -26.95 13.09 7.65
N SER A 13 -26.41 12.22 8.50
CA SER A 13 -25.86 10.92 8.08
C SER A 13 -26.91 9.86 7.71
N GLY A 14 -28.20 10.14 7.86
CA GLY A 14 -29.29 9.21 7.52
C GLY A 14 -29.98 8.55 8.71
N THR A 15 -29.71 9.01 9.94
CA THR A 15 -30.35 8.57 11.19
C THR A 15 -31.88 8.42 11.09
N THR A 16 -32.61 9.37 10.48
CA THR A 16 -34.08 9.28 10.34
C THR A 16 -34.56 8.13 9.45
N ILE A 17 -33.78 7.74 8.43
CA ILE A 17 -34.11 6.60 7.56
C ILE A 17 -33.93 5.29 8.34
N LEU A 18 -32.78 5.13 9.02
CA LEU A 18 -32.53 3.95 9.84
C LEU A 18 -33.53 3.83 11.00
N GLN A 19 -33.85 4.95 11.65
CA GLN A 19 -34.92 5.01 12.66
C GLN A 19 -36.24 4.47 12.12
N SER A 20 -36.64 4.88 10.92
CA SER A 20 -37.91 4.49 10.31
C SER A 20 -37.96 3.00 9.97
N LEU A 21 -36.84 2.43 9.51
CA LEU A 21 -36.69 0.99 9.25
C LEU A 21 -36.79 0.18 10.56
N LEU A 22 -36.13 0.62 11.63
CA LEU A 22 -36.14 -0.05 12.93
C LEU A 22 -37.52 0.08 13.61
N ALA A 23 -38.17 1.23 13.53
CA ALA A 23 -39.52 1.47 14.07
C ALA A 23 -40.66 0.73 13.32
N ALA A 24 -40.34 0.08 12.20
CA ALA A 24 -41.23 -0.82 11.49
C ALA A 24 -41.18 -2.26 12.03
N HIS A 25 -40.18 -2.62 12.84
CA HIS A 25 -40.08 -3.94 13.49
C HIS A 25 -41.16 -4.13 14.58
N PRO A 26 -41.77 -5.32 14.71
CA PRO A 26 -42.83 -5.58 15.69
C PRO A 26 -42.43 -5.44 17.16
N GLU A 27 -41.15 -5.49 17.53
CA GLU A 27 -40.68 -5.35 18.92
C GLU A 27 -40.18 -3.95 19.30
N VAL A 28 -40.06 -3.03 18.35
CA VAL A 28 -39.42 -1.70 18.54
C VAL A 28 -40.46 -0.58 18.55
N ILE A 29 -40.44 0.26 19.59
CA ILE A 29 -41.02 1.61 19.57
C ILE A 29 -39.92 2.65 19.31
N SER A 30 -40.27 3.76 18.69
CA SER A 30 -39.37 4.89 18.45
C SER A 30 -40.12 6.21 18.61
N PHE A 31 -39.39 7.28 18.92
CA PHE A 31 -39.93 8.61 19.21
C PHE A 31 -39.27 9.71 18.35
N PRO A 32 -39.85 10.92 18.25
CA PRO A 32 -39.17 12.13 17.77
C PRO A 32 -37.85 12.41 18.55
N GLU A 33 -37.02 13.35 18.08
CA GLU A 33 -35.71 13.62 18.72
C GLU A 33 -35.89 14.31 20.08
N SER A 34 -35.79 13.56 21.18
CA SER A 34 -36.03 14.13 22.52
C SER A 34 -35.06 15.26 22.85
N LYS A 35 -33.82 15.18 22.33
CA LYS A 35 -32.68 16.01 22.71
C LYS A 35 -32.41 16.04 24.22
N PHE A 36 -32.93 15.08 24.98
CA PHE A 36 -32.93 15.10 26.45
C PHE A 36 -31.53 15.29 27.05
N PHE A 37 -30.57 14.40 26.74
CA PHE A 37 -29.20 14.52 27.24
C PHE A 37 -28.46 15.77 26.73
N HIS A 38 -28.79 16.27 25.55
CA HIS A 38 -28.23 17.51 25.02
C HIS A 38 -28.67 18.75 25.82
N TYR A 39 -29.94 18.79 26.24
CA TYR A 39 -30.41 19.87 27.11
C TYR A 39 -29.99 19.65 28.58
N LEU A 40 -29.96 18.42 29.07
CA LEU A 40 -29.65 18.11 30.47
C LEU A 40 -28.16 18.27 30.82
N LEU A 41 -27.24 17.89 29.94
CA LEU A 41 -25.80 17.78 30.23
C LEU A 41 -24.93 18.85 29.58
N TYR A 42 -25.52 19.80 28.83
CA TYR A 42 -24.78 20.87 28.16
C TYR A 42 -25.12 22.22 28.79
N ASP A 43 -24.21 22.78 29.59
CA ASP A 43 -24.42 23.97 30.44
C ASP A 43 -25.17 25.13 29.76
N LYS A 44 -24.89 25.40 28.47
CA LYS A 44 -25.54 26.48 27.71
C LYS A 44 -27.04 26.27 27.47
N PHE A 45 -27.56 25.07 27.68
CA PHE A 45 -28.93 24.67 27.39
C PHE A 45 -29.71 24.11 28.59
N VAL A 46 -29.09 23.89 29.75
CA VAL A 46 -29.75 23.33 30.95
C VAL A 46 -31.03 24.08 31.31
N ALA A 47 -30.99 25.41 31.34
CA ALA A 47 -32.16 26.26 31.64
C ALA A 47 -33.32 26.16 30.62
N LYS A 48 -33.13 25.47 29.49
CA LYS A 48 -34.16 25.23 28.46
C LYS A 48 -34.73 23.80 28.52
N LEU A 49 -34.19 22.92 29.38
CA LEU A 49 -34.67 21.55 29.52
C LEU A 49 -36.19 21.46 29.83
N PRO A 50 -36.77 22.28 30.74
CA PRO A 50 -38.21 22.23 31.02
C PRO A 50 -39.05 22.51 29.78
N SER A 51 -38.76 23.58 29.04
CA SER A 51 -39.48 23.93 27.81
C SER A 51 -39.28 22.90 26.69
N ARG A 52 -38.09 22.27 26.61
CA ARG A 52 -37.86 21.18 25.67
C ARG A 52 -38.72 19.96 25.99
N MET A 53 -38.78 19.56 27.26
CA MET A 53 -39.62 18.44 27.71
C MET A 53 -41.11 18.76 27.52
N GLU A 54 -41.52 19.97 27.86
CA GLU A 54 -42.89 20.44 27.63
C GLU A 54 -43.29 20.27 26.17
N SER A 55 -42.49 20.77 25.22
CA SER A 55 -42.78 20.64 23.78
C SER A 55 -42.69 19.19 23.29
N PHE A 56 -41.73 18.39 23.78
CA PHE A 56 -41.62 16.97 23.40
C PHE A 56 -42.90 16.19 23.79
N PHE A 57 -43.35 16.33 25.04
CA PHE A 57 -44.50 15.59 25.55
C PHE A 57 -45.86 16.15 25.08
N LYS A 58 -45.99 17.47 24.91
CA LYS A 58 -47.23 18.10 24.41
C LYS A 58 -47.35 18.02 22.89
N ASP A 59 -46.34 18.46 22.15
CA ASP A 59 -46.46 18.76 20.72
C ASP A 59 -46.01 17.60 19.82
N GLU A 60 -44.98 16.85 20.24
CA GLU A 60 -44.34 15.82 19.40
C GLU A 60 -44.89 14.40 19.64
N ILE A 61 -45.15 14.00 20.89
CA ILE A 61 -45.75 12.69 21.20
C ILE A 61 -47.21 12.75 21.68
N ASN A 62 -47.77 13.95 21.90
CA ASN A 62 -49.16 14.18 22.31
C ASN A 62 -49.60 13.35 23.54
N ARG A 63 -48.77 13.38 24.60
CA ARG A 63 -48.98 12.74 25.91
C ARG A 63 -48.63 13.72 27.05
N PRO A 64 -49.37 14.84 27.17
CA PRO A 64 -49.05 15.92 28.10
C PRO A 64 -49.09 15.50 29.58
N GLU A 65 -49.82 14.44 29.92
CA GLU A 65 -49.96 13.94 31.29
C GLU A 65 -48.68 13.27 31.82
N LEU A 66 -47.79 12.79 30.93
CA LEU A 66 -46.52 12.18 31.32
C LEU A 66 -45.52 13.19 31.92
N LEU A 67 -45.72 14.49 31.67
CA LEU A 67 -44.95 15.59 32.30
C LEU A 67 -45.17 15.72 33.81
N GLN A 68 -46.25 15.16 34.38
CA GLN A 68 -46.59 15.39 35.79
C GLN A 68 -45.54 14.87 36.79
N GLY A 69 -44.65 13.98 36.35
CA GLY A 69 -43.51 13.48 37.14
C GLY A 69 -42.19 14.23 36.90
N PHE A 70 -42.12 15.22 36.01
CA PHE A 70 -40.90 15.98 35.74
C PHE A 70 -40.69 17.10 36.76
N ASP A 71 -39.59 17.03 37.49
CA ASP A 71 -39.19 18.03 38.47
C ASP A 71 -37.76 18.51 38.16
N ASP A 72 -37.65 19.75 37.68
CA ASP A 72 -36.38 20.33 37.27
C ASP A 72 -35.47 20.71 38.46
N SER A 73 -35.95 20.61 39.71
CA SER A 73 -35.13 20.84 40.91
C SER A 73 -34.29 19.63 41.33
N GLN A 74 -34.58 18.44 40.79
CA GLN A 74 -33.93 17.20 41.22
C GLN A 74 -32.51 17.00 40.66
N SER A 75 -31.78 16.04 41.22
CA SER A 75 -30.50 15.56 40.69
C SER A 75 -30.59 15.09 39.24
N VAL A 76 -29.49 15.19 38.50
CA VAL A 76 -29.36 14.69 37.11
C VAL A 76 -29.78 13.22 37.01
N GLU A 77 -29.32 12.39 37.95
CA GLU A 77 -29.64 10.96 38.06
C GLU A 77 -31.16 10.72 38.13
N ALA A 78 -31.87 11.48 38.95
CA ALA A 78 -33.32 11.38 39.10
C ALA A 78 -34.05 11.80 37.81
N LYS A 79 -33.61 12.88 37.14
CA LYS A 79 -34.17 13.31 35.85
C LYS A 79 -33.98 12.25 34.76
N VAL A 80 -32.79 11.63 34.69
CA VAL A 80 -32.51 10.52 33.76
C VAL A 80 -33.38 9.31 34.07
N SER A 81 -33.49 8.94 35.36
CA SER A 81 -34.34 7.82 35.80
C SER A 81 -35.82 8.04 35.49
N TRP A 82 -36.33 9.27 35.65
CA TRP A 82 -37.68 9.64 35.24
C TRP A 82 -37.86 9.49 33.73
N PHE A 83 -37.00 10.13 32.93
CA PHE A 83 -37.11 10.13 31.47
C PHE A 83 -37.08 8.70 30.89
N VAL A 84 -36.14 7.88 31.35
CA VAL A 84 -36.03 6.48 30.95
C VAL A 84 -37.21 5.64 31.47
N GLY A 85 -37.71 5.91 32.67
CA GLY A 85 -38.92 5.28 33.20
C GLY A 85 -40.15 5.56 32.33
N VAL A 86 -40.28 6.78 31.80
CA VAL A 86 -41.36 7.15 30.87
C VAL A 86 -41.21 6.43 29.52
N LEU A 87 -40.01 6.37 28.93
CA LEU A 87 -39.80 5.63 27.67
C LEU A 87 -40.00 4.12 27.84
N ASP A 88 -39.53 3.55 28.97
CA ASP A 88 -39.80 2.16 29.35
C ASP A 88 -41.32 1.92 29.52
N GLY A 89 -42.05 2.89 30.07
CA GLY A 89 -43.51 2.85 30.22
C GLY A 89 -44.23 2.82 28.87
N LEU A 90 -43.92 3.78 27.99
CA LEU A 90 -44.46 3.87 26.62
C LEU A 90 -44.19 2.60 25.79
N ALA A 91 -43.01 1.99 25.93
CA ALA A 91 -42.73 0.71 25.30
C ALA A 91 -43.65 -0.42 25.83
N ALA A 92 -43.88 -0.47 27.15
CA ALA A 92 -44.75 -1.47 27.76
C ALA A 92 -46.23 -1.29 27.39
N GLU A 93 -46.72 -0.05 27.31
CA GLU A 93 -48.08 0.28 26.85
C GLU A 93 -48.36 -0.26 25.42
N GLN A 94 -47.34 -0.27 24.55
CA GLN A 94 -47.43 -0.80 23.18
C GLN A 94 -46.95 -2.25 23.04
N HIS A 95 -46.76 -2.96 24.15
CA HIS A 95 -46.23 -4.34 24.21
C HIS A 95 -44.90 -4.53 23.44
N LYS A 96 -44.04 -3.51 23.44
CA LYS A 96 -42.71 -3.52 22.83
C LYS A 96 -41.63 -3.87 23.86
N SER A 97 -40.67 -4.71 23.47
CA SER A 97 -39.54 -5.10 24.33
C SER A 97 -38.37 -4.11 24.25
N ILE A 98 -38.37 -3.25 23.22
CA ILE A 98 -37.30 -2.31 22.88
C ILE A 98 -37.89 -0.91 22.64
N TRP A 99 -37.21 0.12 23.15
CA TRP A 99 -37.36 1.48 22.62
C TRP A 99 -36.07 2.00 22.00
N LEU A 100 -36.25 2.85 20.98
CA LEU A 100 -35.20 3.56 20.27
C LEU A 100 -35.42 5.08 20.40
N GLU A 101 -34.50 5.74 21.10
CA GLU A 101 -34.35 7.19 21.06
C GLU A 101 -33.36 7.51 19.94
N LYS A 102 -33.71 8.48 19.09
CA LYS A 102 -32.79 9.00 18.08
C LYS A 102 -32.60 10.49 18.34
N THR A 103 -31.41 10.88 18.76
CA THR A 103 -30.89 12.24 18.65
C THR A 103 -29.44 12.13 18.19
N PRO A 104 -29.06 12.62 16.99
CA PRO A 104 -27.68 12.47 16.49
C PRO A 104 -26.66 13.06 17.49
N GLU A 105 -26.99 14.21 18.09
CA GLU A 105 -26.16 14.89 19.09
C GLU A 105 -25.99 14.10 20.40
N HIS A 106 -26.72 12.99 20.67
CA HIS A 106 -26.41 12.15 21.83
C HIS A 106 -25.04 11.44 21.71
N ILE A 107 -24.41 11.46 20.54
CA ILE A 107 -23.01 11.06 20.36
C ILE A 107 -22.02 11.84 21.25
N TYR A 108 -22.33 13.09 21.62
CA TYR A 108 -21.48 13.90 22.51
C TYR A 108 -21.48 13.38 23.96
N PHE A 109 -22.52 12.64 24.37
CA PHE A 109 -22.82 12.28 25.77
C PHE A 109 -22.78 10.77 26.03
N ILE A 110 -22.20 9.97 25.12
CA ILE A 110 -22.10 8.51 25.27
C ILE A 110 -21.56 8.08 26.64
N PRO A 111 -20.45 8.64 27.18
CA PRO A 111 -19.94 8.24 28.49
C PRO A 111 -20.96 8.42 29.62
N ASP A 112 -21.71 9.51 29.58
CA ASP A 112 -22.70 9.85 30.60
C ASP A 112 -23.95 8.97 30.47
N ILE A 113 -24.41 8.73 29.23
CA ILE A 113 -25.53 7.83 28.95
C ILE A 113 -25.18 6.40 29.40
N GLU A 114 -23.99 5.89 29.10
CA GLU A 114 -23.51 4.58 29.61
C GLU A 114 -23.41 4.55 31.15
N ARG A 115 -22.93 5.64 31.76
CA ARG A 115 -22.81 5.77 33.22
C ARG A 115 -24.18 5.70 33.92
N PHE A 116 -25.21 6.32 33.34
CA PHE A 116 -26.56 6.27 33.90
C PHE A 116 -27.33 4.99 33.51
N LEU A 117 -26.97 4.33 32.41
CA LEU A 117 -27.71 3.20 31.82
C LEU A 117 -26.76 2.04 31.45
N PRO A 118 -26.45 1.11 32.39
CA PRO A 118 -25.43 0.08 32.17
C PRO A 118 -25.77 -0.95 31.06
N ASP A 119 -27.05 -1.16 30.74
CA ASP A 119 -27.51 -2.10 29.70
C ASP A 119 -27.89 -1.41 28.36
N VAL A 120 -27.44 -0.18 28.14
CA VAL A 120 -27.77 0.60 26.94
C VAL A 120 -27.00 0.13 25.71
N LYS A 121 -27.66 0.13 24.54
CA LYS A 121 -27.03 -0.13 23.24
C LYS A 121 -27.01 1.11 22.35
N PHE A 122 -25.94 1.29 21.60
CA PHE A 122 -25.79 2.37 20.63
C PHE A 122 -25.72 1.83 19.20
N ILE A 123 -26.48 2.45 18.31
CA ILE A 123 -26.35 2.28 16.86
C ILE A 123 -25.75 3.57 16.33
N HIS A 124 -24.52 3.50 15.82
CA HIS A 124 -23.87 4.60 15.13
C HIS A 124 -24.21 4.54 13.65
N ILE A 125 -24.54 5.66 13.03
CA ILE A 125 -24.64 5.75 11.56
C ILE A 125 -23.78 6.87 10.98
N LEU A 126 -22.88 6.47 10.07
CA LEU A 126 -22.00 7.34 9.30
C LEU A 126 -22.38 7.29 7.81
N ARG A 127 -21.99 8.33 7.07
CA ARG A 127 -22.25 8.53 5.64
C ARG A 127 -20.98 9.10 5.00
N ASN A 128 -20.84 8.98 3.67
CA ASN A 128 -19.80 9.67 2.90
C ASN A 128 -19.57 11.10 3.42
N SER A 129 -18.31 11.40 3.75
CA SER A 129 -17.90 12.62 4.47
C SER A 129 -18.31 13.89 3.76
N MET A 130 -18.02 14.00 2.47
CA MET A 130 -18.32 15.19 1.67
C MET A 130 -19.83 15.44 1.54
N ASP A 131 -20.60 14.38 1.26
CA ASP A 131 -22.07 14.49 1.14
C ASP A 131 -22.76 14.74 2.49
N CYS A 132 -22.20 14.22 3.59
CA CYS A 132 -22.71 14.49 4.93
C CYS A 132 -22.49 15.96 5.32
N ILE A 133 -21.28 16.50 5.09
CA ILE A 133 -20.96 17.92 5.33
C ILE A 133 -21.77 18.82 4.41
N ALA A 134 -21.90 18.51 3.11
CA ALA A 134 -22.72 19.25 2.16
C ALA A 134 -24.21 19.26 2.55
N SER A 135 -24.75 18.12 2.98
CA SER A 135 -26.15 18.00 3.43
C SER A 135 -26.41 18.73 4.76
N MET A 136 -25.39 18.90 5.60
CA MET A 136 -25.44 19.69 6.83
C MET A 136 -25.38 21.18 6.53
N HIS A 137 -24.43 21.61 5.69
CA HIS A 137 -24.25 22.99 5.26
C HIS A 137 -25.45 23.55 4.48
N GLU A 138 -26.06 22.74 3.61
CA GLU A 138 -27.30 23.12 2.94
C GLU A 138 -28.47 23.22 3.93
N ALA A 139 -28.70 22.21 4.77
CA ALA A 139 -29.82 22.21 5.71
C ALA A 139 -29.74 23.36 6.73
N THR A 140 -28.54 23.69 7.22
CA THR A 140 -28.37 24.81 8.15
C THR A 140 -28.46 26.19 7.49
N ARG A 141 -28.20 26.31 6.19
CA ARG A 141 -28.41 27.54 5.41
C ARG A 141 -29.90 27.74 5.16
N ASP A 142 -30.57 26.70 4.67
CA ASP A 142 -31.96 26.76 4.22
C ASP A 142 -32.96 26.81 5.39
N PHE A 143 -32.55 26.37 6.59
CA PHE A 143 -33.37 26.35 7.81
C PHE A 143 -32.65 26.92 9.04
N ASN A 144 -31.97 28.05 8.85
CA ASN A 144 -31.13 28.76 9.82
C ASN A 144 -31.68 28.79 11.27
N GLU A 145 -32.94 29.20 11.46
CA GLU A 145 -33.56 29.35 12.79
C GLU A 145 -33.64 28.02 13.57
N LEU A 146 -33.97 26.92 12.88
CA LEU A 146 -34.04 25.57 13.45
C LEU A 146 -32.64 25.00 13.79
N TRP A 147 -31.58 25.60 13.26
CA TRP A 147 -30.18 25.27 13.57
C TRP A 147 -29.53 26.24 14.58
N GLY A 148 -30.32 27.14 15.17
CA GLY A 148 -29.88 28.05 16.23
C GLY A 148 -28.96 29.17 15.75
N GLY A 149 -29.28 29.77 14.60
CA GLY A 149 -28.50 30.88 14.01
C GLY A 149 -27.57 30.47 12.87
N GLY A 150 -27.69 29.23 12.39
CA GLY A 150 -26.87 28.70 11.30
C GLY A 150 -25.50 28.16 11.76
N TRP A 151 -24.99 27.18 11.02
CA TRP A 151 -23.62 26.68 11.16
C TRP A 151 -22.85 27.08 9.91
N ASP A 152 -21.64 27.61 10.10
CA ASP A 152 -20.71 27.81 9.00
C ASP A 152 -20.07 26.48 8.59
N LEU A 153 -19.30 26.51 7.50
CA LEU A 153 -18.61 25.32 6.99
C LEU A 153 -17.64 24.73 8.02
N ALA A 154 -16.95 25.55 8.81
CA ALA A 154 -16.02 25.09 9.85
C ALA A 154 -16.76 24.27 10.92
N ARG A 155 -17.90 24.76 11.42
CA ARG A 155 -18.74 24.06 12.39
C ARG A 155 -19.38 22.79 11.83
N CYS A 156 -19.76 22.78 10.54
CA CYS A 156 -20.21 21.56 9.88
C CYS A 156 -19.09 20.50 9.80
N ILE A 157 -17.86 20.92 9.46
CA ILE A 157 -16.68 20.05 9.44
C ILE A 157 -16.37 19.52 10.85
N ASP A 158 -16.36 20.37 11.88
CA ASP A 158 -16.05 19.95 13.26
C ASP A 158 -17.10 19.00 13.85
N GLY A 159 -18.39 19.25 13.59
CA GLY A 159 -19.47 18.32 13.98
C GLY A 159 -19.33 16.95 13.31
N TRP A 160 -18.99 16.92 12.02
CA TRP A 160 -18.68 15.68 11.31
C TRP A 160 -17.43 14.98 11.88
N LYS A 161 -16.31 15.69 12.04
CA LYS A 161 -15.05 15.18 12.61
C LYS A 161 -15.27 14.50 13.97
N TYR A 162 -15.99 15.17 14.87
CA TYR A 162 -16.29 14.63 16.19
C TYR A 162 -17.12 13.35 16.09
N ALA A 163 -18.18 13.35 15.28
CA ALA A 163 -19.08 12.21 15.15
C ALA A 163 -18.36 10.97 14.59
N VAL A 164 -17.46 11.14 13.62
CA VAL A 164 -16.65 10.05 13.08
C VAL A 164 -15.66 9.53 14.12
N LEU A 165 -14.80 10.39 14.69
CA LEU A 165 -13.82 9.99 15.70
C LEU A 165 -14.45 9.32 16.93
N THR A 166 -15.58 9.85 17.38
CA THR A 166 -16.30 9.31 18.54
C THR A 166 -16.97 7.98 18.22
N SER A 167 -17.52 7.80 17.02
CA SER A 167 -18.04 6.49 16.61
C SER A 167 -16.93 5.44 16.56
N HIS A 168 -15.75 5.80 16.04
CA HIS A 168 -14.60 4.91 16.01
C HIS A 168 -14.05 4.56 17.40
N LYS A 169 -14.11 5.47 18.38
CA LYS A 169 -13.70 5.24 19.77
C LYS A 169 -14.45 4.07 20.45
N TYR A 170 -15.68 3.78 20.03
CA TYR A 170 -16.55 2.80 20.69
C TYR A 170 -16.77 1.49 19.90
N LEU A 171 -16.16 1.30 18.73
CA LEU A 171 -16.38 0.10 17.90
C LEU A 171 -15.97 -1.22 18.56
N ASP A 172 -14.94 -1.22 19.41
CA ASP A 172 -14.47 -2.41 20.10
C ASP A 172 -15.39 -2.80 21.30
N LYS A 173 -16.49 -2.06 21.57
CA LYS A 173 -17.45 -2.35 22.66
C LYS A 173 -18.64 -3.18 22.20
N SER A 174 -18.98 -4.24 22.93
CA SER A 174 -20.10 -5.15 22.62
C SER A 174 -21.50 -4.53 22.70
N ASN A 175 -21.65 -3.34 23.29
CA ASN A 175 -22.90 -2.59 23.34
C ASN A 175 -23.01 -1.50 22.24
N HIS A 176 -22.11 -1.49 21.27
CA HIS A 176 -22.13 -0.58 20.11
C HIS A 176 -22.14 -1.35 18.79
N ILE A 177 -22.79 -0.79 17.76
CA ILE A 177 -22.68 -1.22 16.36
C ILE A 177 -22.54 0.01 15.46
N LEU A 178 -21.80 -0.12 14.35
CA LEU A 178 -21.68 0.91 13.31
C LEU A 178 -22.39 0.45 12.04
N VAL A 179 -23.21 1.35 11.48
CA VAL A 179 -23.91 1.22 10.22
C VAL A 179 -23.39 2.28 9.26
N LYS A 180 -23.10 1.91 8.00
CA LYS A 180 -22.86 2.89 6.94
C LYS A 180 -24.13 3.16 6.17
N TYR A 181 -24.39 4.43 5.88
CA TYR A 181 -25.52 4.87 5.09
C TYR A 181 -25.53 4.19 3.72
N GLU A 182 -24.38 4.12 3.05
CA GLU A 182 -24.20 3.52 1.74
C GLU A 182 -24.51 2.02 1.75
N GLU A 183 -24.03 1.28 2.75
CA GLU A 183 -24.33 -0.15 2.92
C GLU A 183 -25.82 -0.37 3.25
N LEU A 184 -26.43 0.53 4.05
CA LEU A 184 -27.86 0.53 4.30
C LEU A 184 -28.67 0.85 3.03
N VAL A 185 -28.16 1.68 2.12
CA VAL A 185 -28.81 1.93 0.82
C VAL A 185 -28.71 0.71 -0.08
N ASP A 186 -27.52 0.15 -0.27
CA ASP A 186 -27.28 -0.89 -1.27
C ASP A 186 -27.74 -2.28 -0.80
N ASN A 187 -27.55 -2.60 0.49
CA ASN A 187 -27.74 -3.94 1.07
C ASN A 187 -28.72 -3.96 2.27
N LYS A 188 -29.77 -3.13 2.21
CA LYS A 188 -30.81 -2.94 3.26
C LYS A 188 -31.09 -4.16 4.13
N LYS A 189 -31.41 -5.31 3.52
CA LYS A 189 -31.80 -6.53 4.23
C LYS A 189 -30.69 -7.01 5.18
N LEU A 190 -29.48 -7.20 4.67
CA LEU A 190 -28.33 -7.71 5.44
C LEU A 190 -28.00 -6.80 6.62
N VAL A 191 -27.98 -5.48 6.39
CA VAL A 191 -27.72 -4.48 7.44
C VAL A 191 -28.79 -4.52 8.54
N LEU A 192 -30.05 -4.77 8.20
CA LEU A 192 -31.11 -4.92 9.20
C LEU A 192 -31.05 -6.27 9.92
N GLU A 193 -30.66 -7.36 9.25
CA GLU A 193 -30.38 -8.66 9.89
C GLU A 193 -29.24 -8.53 10.92
N ASP A 194 -28.15 -7.84 10.58
CA ASP A 194 -27.02 -7.56 11.50
C ASP A 194 -27.45 -6.73 12.72
N ILE A 195 -28.27 -5.70 12.52
CA ILE A 195 -28.80 -4.90 13.64
C ILE A 195 -29.75 -5.74 14.51
N CYS A 196 -30.66 -6.53 13.92
CA CYS A 196 -31.53 -7.42 14.68
C CYS A 196 -30.72 -8.43 15.51
N ASN A 197 -29.68 -9.03 14.93
CA ASN A 197 -28.74 -9.91 15.64
C ASN A 197 -28.03 -9.19 16.79
N PHE A 198 -27.49 -7.99 16.56
CA PHE A 198 -26.87 -7.15 17.60
C PHE A 198 -27.86 -6.80 18.72
N LEU A 199 -29.13 -6.54 18.39
CA LEU A 199 -30.18 -6.29 19.36
C LEU A 199 -30.68 -7.58 20.05
N GLY A 200 -30.43 -8.76 19.47
CA GLY A 200 -30.91 -10.05 19.95
C GLY A 200 -32.42 -10.22 19.75
N ILE A 201 -32.90 -9.91 18.56
CA ILE A 201 -34.28 -10.09 18.06
C ILE A 201 -34.22 -10.72 16.67
N GLU A 202 -35.29 -11.37 16.22
CA GLU A 202 -35.36 -11.90 14.85
C GLU A 202 -35.57 -10.78 13.81
N TYR A 203 -35.13 -11.00 12.58
CA TYR A 203 -35.39 -10.07 11.47
C TYR A 203 -36.84 -10.17 10.98
N ASP A 204 -37.50 -9.02 10.81
CA ASP A 204 -38.86 -8.94 10.29
C ASP A 204 -38.88 -8.27 8.90
N ALA A 205 -39.49 -8.93 7.91
CA ALA A 205 -39.55 -8.42 6.54
C ALA A 205 -40.41 -7.14 6.40
N GLY A 206 -41.34 -6.90 7.33
CA GLY A 206 -42.14 -5.69 7.43
C GLY A 206 -41.30 -4.42 7.68
N MET A 207 -40.07 -4.56 8.17
CA MET A 207 -39.10 -3.45 8.26
C MET A 207 -38.84 -2.78 6.90
N LEU A 208 -38.81 -3.54 5.80
CA LEU A 208 -38.60 -3.00 4.45
C LEU A 208 -39.89 -2.52 3.77
N ILE A 209 -41.05 -2.99 4.24
CA ILE A 209 -42.36 -2.71 3.63
C ILE A 209 -43.00 -1.47 4.27
N ASN A 210 -42.97 -1.40 5.61
CA ASN A 210 -43.79 -0.48 6.40
C ASN A 210 -43.05 0.80 6.83
N TYR A 211 -41.75 0.91 6.59
CA TYR A 211 -40.93 2.04 7.09
C TYR A 211 -41.39 3.41 6.56
N LYS A 212 -41.95 3.49 5.35
CA LYS A 212 -42.46 4.76 4.79
C LYS A 212 -43.65 5.32 5.60
N GLU A 213 -44.51 4.44 6.11
CA GLU A 213 -45.63 4.82 6.99
C GLU A 213 -45.11 5.27 8.38
N LYS A 214 -44.12 4.53 8.92
CA LYS A 214 -43.46 4.88 10.19
C LYS A 214 -42.74 6.22 10.10
N ALA A 215 -42.03 6.47 8.99
CA ALA A 215 -41.37 7.74 8.71
C ALA A 215 -42.35 8.91 8.79
N ALA A 216 -43.53 8.81 8.15
CA ALA A 216 -44.55 9.85 8.18
C ALA A 216 -45.04 10.17 9.60
N LYS A 217 -45.19 9.15 10.46
CA LYS A 217 -45.60 9.30 11.87
C LYS A 217 -44.50 9.84 12.79
N LEU A 218 -43.23 9.56 12.48
CA LEU A 218 -42.06 10.03 13.23
C LEU A 218 -41.55 11.42 12.82
N SER A 219 -41.98 11.92 11.65
CA SER A 219 -41.41 13.12 11.01
C SER A 219 -42.15 14.43 11.31
N LEU A 220 -42.93 14.50 12.40
CA LEU A 220 -43.70 15.70 12.74
C LEU A 220 -42.77 16.93 12.88
N ASN A 221 -43.16 18.02 12.20
CA ASN A 221 -42.63 19.38 12.31
C ASN A 221 -41.20 19.71 11.82
N LEU A 222 -40.48 18.85 11.07
CA LEU A 222 -39.19 19.22 10.45
C LEU A 222 -39.23 19.28 8.90
N PRO A 223 -38.97 20.45 8.27
CA PRO A 223 -39.15 20.63 6.81
C PRO A 223 -38.37 19.66 5.92
N TRP A 224 -37.15 19.32 6.30
CA TRP A 224 -36.26 18.44 5.53
C TRP A 224 -36.60 16.95 5.63
N HIS A 225 -37.64 16.57 6.37
CA HIS A 225 -38.16 15.19 6.38
C HIS A 225 -39.15 14.90 5.23
N GLN A 226 -39.62 15.92 4.51
CA GLN A 226 -40.48 15.74 3.33
C GLN A 226 -39.84 14.88 2.22
N GLY A 227 -38.51 14.78 2.18
CA GLY A 227 -37.78 13.94 1.24
C GLY A 227 -37.85 12.43 1.52
N ILE A 228 -38.26 12.00 2.72
CA ILE A 228 -38.23 10.58 3.14
C ILE A 228 -39.31 9.75 2.41
N ALA A 229 -40.34 10.39 1.85
CA ALA A 229 -41.34 9.73 1.01
C ALA A 229 -40.81 9.34 -0.39
N ARG A 230 -39.69 9.93 -0.84
CA ARG A 230 -39.04 9.57 -2.11
C ARG A 230 -38.20 8.31 -1.93
N ASP A 231 -38.06 7.52 -3.00
CA ASP A 231 -37.19 6.34 -2.95
C ASP A 231 -35.73 6.72 -2.64
N ILE A 232 -35.06 5.85 -1.91
CA ILE A 232 -33.68 6.03 -1.46
C ILE A 232 -32.77 6.05 -2.69
N GLN A 233 -32.36 7.25 -3.11
CA GLN A 233 -31.50 7.43 -4.28
C GLN A 233 -30.07 6.95 -4.00
N SER A 234 -29.46 6.25 -4.96
CA SER A 234 -28.07 5.79 -4.86
C SER A 234 -27.09 6.96 -4.81
N THR A 235 -26.00 6.81 -4.07
CA THR A 235 -24.92 7.80 -3.89
C THR A 235 -24.02 8.04 -5.12
N LYS A 236 -24.40 7.55 -6.31
CA LYS A 236 -23.67 7.75 -7.58
C LYS A 236 -23.67 9.19 -8.10
N VAL A 237 -24.34 10.12 -7.42
CA VAL A 237 -24.28 11.56 -7.70
C VAL A 237 -23.75 12.27 -6.45
N HIS A 238 -22.49 12.66 -6.50
CA HIS A 238 -21.80 13.41 -5.45
C HIS A 238 -22.43 14.80 -5.28
N LYS A 239 -23.22 14.96 -4.21
CA LYS A 239 -24.00 16.18 -3.96
C LYS A 239 -23.11 17.40 -3.74
N TYR A 240 -21.95 17.21 -3.12
CA TYR A 240 -21.06 18.31 -2.71
C TYR A 240 -20.60 19.19 -3.88
N HIS A 241 -20.49 18.67 -5.11
CA HIS A 241 -20.11 19.45 -6.30
C HIS A 241 -21.13 20.55 -6.67
N GLY A 242 -22.39 20.44 -6.22
CA GLY A 242 -23.41 21.48 -6.38
C GLY A 242 -23.52 22.44 -5.19
N VAL A 243 -22.73 22.23 -4.13
CA VAL A 243 -22.86 22.95 -2.84
C VAL A 243 -21.59 23.75 -2.50
N PHE A 244 -20.41 23.26 -2.86
CA PHE A 244 -19.12 23.85 -2.49
C PHE A 244 -18.29 24.25 -3.72
N LYS A 245 -17.48 25.30 -3.57
CA LYS A 245 -16.44 25.71 -4.52
C LYS A 245 -15.19 24.83 -4.36
N ASP A 246 -14.34 24.76 -5.38
CA ASP A 246 -13.11 23.95 -5.35
C ASP A 246 -12.18 24.26 -4.17
N SER A 247 -12.11 25.53 -3.74
CA SER A 247 -11.34 25.96 -2.57
C SER A 247 -11.92 25.43 -1.25
N GLU A 248 -13.24 25.35 -1.13
CA GLU A 248 -13.96 24.79 0.01
C GLU A 248 -13.83 23.26 0.02
N ILE A 249 -13.95 22.61 -1.14
CA ILE A 249 -13.70 21.17 -1.32
C ILE A 249 -12.28 20.82 -0.85
N LYS A 250 -11.25 21.56 -1.29
CA LYS A 250 -9.86 21.34 -0.87
C LYS A 250 -9.66 21.49 0.65
N ASN A 251 -10.33 22.47 1.27
CA ASN A 251 -10.31 22.64 2.72
C ASN A 251 -10.97 21.46 3.45
N ILE A 252 -12.14 21.00 2.99
CA ILE A 252 -12.83 19.84 3.57
C ILE A 252 -11.98 18.57 3.43
N LEU A 253 -11.36 18.33 2.26
CA LEU A 253 -10.47 17.20 2.03
C LEU A 253 -9.29 17.18 3.02
N THR A 254 -8.66 18.33 3.28
CA THR A 254 -7.58 18.45 4.28
C THR A 254 -8.04 18.00 5.68
N HIS A 255 -9.29 18.28 6.05
CA HIS A 255 -9.88 17.82 7.30
C HIS A 255 -10.30 16.34 7.28
N ILE A 256 -10.68 15.79 6.12
CA ILE A 256 -10.95 14.36 5.95
C ILE A 256 -9.67 13.55 6.11
N GLU A 257 -8.58 13.94 5.42
CA GLU A 257 -7.25 13.35 5.58
C GLU A 257 -6.78 13.36 7.04
N TRP A 258 -6.99 14.49 7.75
CA TRP A 258 -6.67 14.62 9.17
C TRP A 258 -7.46 13.65 10.06
N VAL A 259 -8.72 13.35 9.74
CA VAL A 259 -9.54 12.34 10.44
C VAL A 259 -9.09 10.93 10.08
N ASN A 260 -8.91 10.63 8.80
CA ASN A 260 -8.49 9.32 8.30
C ASN A 260 -7.12 8.91 8.88
N SER A 261 -6.20 9.87 9.08
CA SER A 261 -4.91 9.62 9.74
C SER A 261 -4.98 9.23 11.23
N ARG A 262 -6.15 9.34 11.87
CA ARG A 262 -6.37 9.08 13.32
C ARG A 262 -7.23 7.85 13.59
N ILE A 263 -7.63 7.13 12.55
CA ILE A 263 -8.60 6.05 12.61
C ILE A 263 -8.03 4.83 11.89
N ALA A 264 -8.09 3.67 12.56
CA ALA A 264 -7.73 2.39 11.99
C ALA A 264 -8.90 1.41 12.14
N TYR A 265 -9.34 0.81 11.04
CA TYR A 265 -10.33 -0.27 11.03
C TYR A 265 -9.63 -1.62 11.25
N LYS A 266 -10.25 -2.62 11.90
CA LYS A 266 -9.69 -3.98 12.05
C LYS A 266 -10.45 -4.98 11.18
N VAL A 267 -9.71 -5.90 10.55
CA VAL A 267 -10.15 -7.03 9.73
C VAL A 267 -9.32 -8.27 10.12
N THR A 268 -9.71 -9.46 9.71
CA THR A 268 -8.95 -10.70 9.92
C THR A 268 -9.09 -11.57 8.67
N VAL A 269 -8.00 -12.22 8.26
CA VAL A 269 -7.89 -12.98 6.99
C VAL A 269 -7.31 -14.36 7.29
N GLU A 270 -8.04 -15.40 6.92
CA GLU A 270 -7.64 -16.79 7.09
C GLU A 270 -7.21 -17.35 5.72
N VAL A 271 -6.02 -17.98 5.64
CA VAL A 271 -5.39 -18.36 4.37
C VAL A 271 -5.32 -19.89 4.25
N SER A 272 -6.15 -20.45 3.36
CA SER A 272 -6.15 -21.88 3.01
C SER A 272 -5.87 -22.07 1.51
N GLU A 273 -4.71 -22.64 1.17
CA GLU A 273 -4.23 -23.08 -0.17
C GLU A 273 -4.20 -22.07 -1.33
N PHE A 274 -4.96 -20.97 -1.28
CA PHE A 274 -4.99 -19.93 -2.32
C PHE A 274 -5.04 -18.53 -1.69
N ILE A 275 -4.26 -17.60 -2.23
CA ILE A 275 -4.29 -16.21 -1.81
C ILE A 275 -5.27 -15.49 -2.75
N ALA A 276 -6.47 -15.20 -2.25
CA ALA A 276 -7.55 -14.57 -3.02
C ALA A 276 -7.38 -13.05 -3.12
N ASP A 277 -7.97 -12.46 -4.18
CA ASP A 277 -8.10 -11.02 -4.32
C ASP A 277 -8.96 -10.43 -3.21
N ILE A 278 -8.54 -9.29 -2.66
CA ILE A 278 -9.25 -8.61 -1.59
C ILE A 278 -9.75 -7.26 -2.10
N LYS A 279 -11.07 -7.09 -2.14
CA LYS A 279 -11.74 -5.84 -2.52
C LYS A 279 -11.57 -4.76 -1.43
N VAL A 280 -12.02 -3.53 -1.69
CA VAL A 280 -11.95 -2.37 -0.80
C VAL A 280 -13.17 -1.44 -0.98
N PRO A 281 -14.01 -1.26 0.05
CA PRO A 281 -15.07 -0.26 0.04
C PRO A 281 -14.55 1.18 0.16
N GLN A 282 -15.09 2.04 -0.70
CA GLN A 282 -14.66 3.41 -1.02
C GLN A 282 -14.79 4.46 0.12
N ILE A 283 -14.92 4.03 1.38
CA ILE A 283 -15.19 4.92 2.53
C ILE A 283 -14.00 4.98 3.51
N PHE A 284 -13.04 4.05 3.44
CA PHE A 284 -11.90 4.00 4.36
C PHE A 284 -10.56 3.75 3.67
N ASP A 285 -9.54 4.50 4.09
CA ASP A 285 -8.18 4.40 3.57
C ASP A 285 -7.25 3.50 4.40
N ARG A 286 -7.70 2.95 5.53
CA ARG A 286 -6.85 2.19 6.47
C ARG A 286 -7.61 1.09 7.20
N VAL A 287 -7.02 -0.10 7.18
CA VAL A 287 -7.51 -1.38 7.69
C VAL A 287 -6.32 -2.13 8.29
N CYS A 288 -6.53 -2.91 9.33
CA CYS A 288 -5.52 -3.80 9.91
C CYS A 288 -6.02 -5.23 9.78
N CYS A 289 -5.41 -6.06 8.93
CA CYS A 289 -5.77 -7.48 8.88
C CYS A 289 -4.84 -8.31 9.78
N THR A 290 -5.36 -9.40 10.35
CA THR A 290 -4.50 -10.45 10.93
C THR A 290 -4.47 -11.62 9.97
N ILE A 291 -3.29 -11.97 9.45
CA ILE A 291 -3.06 -13.12 8.55
C ILE A 291 -2.60 -14.31 9.39
N LYS A 292 -3.21 -15.49 9.20
CA LYS A 292 -2.73 -16.73 9.81
C LYS A 292 -1.95 -17.58 8.80
N LEU A 293 -0.67 -17.84 9.08
CA LEU A 293 0.23 -18.67 8.27
C LEU A 293 0.85 -19.79 9.12
N ALA A 294 0.50 -21.06 8.87
CA ALA A 294 1.15 -22.22 9.53
C ALA A 294 1.32 -22.10 11.06
N GLY A 295 0.30 -21.57 11.77
CA GLY A 295 0.32 -21.33 13.22
C GLY A 295 1.01 -20.03 13.68
N VAL A 296 1.31 -19.10 12.75
CA VAL A 296 1.75 -17.72 13.04
C VAL A 296 0.58 -16.76 12.84
N GLU A 297 0.34 -15.86 13.79
CA GLU A 297 -0.53 -14.69 13.60
C GLU A 297 0.31 -13.47 13.23
N LEU A 298 0.07 -12.89 12.05
CA LEU A 298 0.71 -11.67 11.56
C LEU A 298 -0.29 -10.52 11.59
N GLU A 299 -0.11 -9.57 12.52
CA GLU A 299 -0.90 -8.33 12.57
C GLU A 299 -0.37 -7.33 11.52
N VAL A 300 -1.05 -7.29 10.37
CA VAL A 300 -0.88 -6.31 9.30
C VAL A 300 -1.70 -5.07 9.64
N ARG A 301 -1.16 -3.86 9.41
CA ARG A 301 -1.87 -2.58 9.60
C ARG A 301 -1.84 -1.77 8.30
N ASP A 302 -2.60 -0.69 8.22
CA ASP A 302 -2.59 0.23 7.07
C ASP A 302 -2.75 -0.43 5.67
N LEU A 303 -3.53 -1.51 5.62
CA LEU A 303 -4.16 -2.04 4.41
C LEU A 303 -5.32 -1.14 3.96
N GLN A 304 -5.63 -1.09 2.67
CA GLN A 304 -6.96 -0.64 2.19
C GLN A 304 -7.76 -1.92 1.85
N LEU A 305 -8.93 -2.20 2.47
CA LEU A 305 -9.68 -3.50 2.36
C LEU A 305 -11.21 -3.48 2.63
N ASN A 306 -11.94 -4.50 2.13
CA ASN A 306 -12.93 -5.46 2.71
C ASN A 306 -13.40 -6.46 1.61
N THR A 307 -13.51 -7.79 1.80
CA THR A 307 -14.46 -8.61 2.63
C THR A 307 -13.79 -9.94 3.10
N ILE A 308 -14.13 -10.67 4.19
CA ILE A 308 -15.39 -11.11 4.87
C ILE A 308 -16.03 -12.35 4.19
N PRO A 309 -16.43 -13.47 4.89
CA PRO A 309 -16.50 -13.75 6.36
C PRO A 309 -15.68 -15.03 6.81
N ILE A 310 -16.23 -15.84 7.75
CA ILE A 310 -15.79 -17.13 8.35
C ILE A 310 -14.74 -17.06 9.48
N LEU A 311 -15.21 -17.09 10.74
CA LEU A 311 -14.41 -17.52 11.91
C LEU A 311 -15.30 -17.86 13.12
N TRP A 312 -16.13 -18.90 12.98
CA TRP A 312 -16.88 -19.49 14.11
C TRP A 312 -16.80 -21.02 14.21
N LEU A 313 -15.99 -21.68 13.37
CA LEU A 313 -15.93 -23.16 13.30
C LEU A 313 -14.54 -23.78 13.45
N LEU A 314 -13.47 -22.98 13.57
CA LEU A 314 -12.10 -23.49 13.66
C LEU A 314 -11.46 -23.34 15.06
N LEU A 315 -12.28 -23.16 16.11
CA LEU A 315 -11.84 -23.22 17.52
C LEU A 315 -11.81 -24.65 18.11
N ARG A 316 -11.50 -25.67 17.29
CA ARG A 316 -11.31 -27.06 17.77
C ARG A 316 -10.23 -27.81 16.98
N GLN A 317 -8.95 -27.54 17.28
CA GLN A 317 -8.00 -28.51 17.85
C GLN A 317 -6.56 -27.94 17.92
N TYR A 318 -5.72 -28.60 18.74
CA TYR A 318 -4.28 -28.45 18.93
C TYR A 318 -3.75 -27.31 19.83
N ASN A 319 -3.52 -27.70 21.10
CA ASN A 319 -2.50 -27.13 21.99
C ASN A 319 -1.10 -27.63 21.59
N SER A 320 -0.10 -26.75 21.52
CA SER A 320 1.19 -26.93 22.23
C SER A 320 2.05 -25.65 22.14
N MET A 321 2.95 -25.50 23.11
CA MET A 321 3.52 -24.22 23.57
C MET A 321 4.60 -23.57 22.66
N ALA A 322 4.68 -22.24 22.81
CA ALA A 322 5.92 -21.44 22.91
C ALA A 322 6.99 -21.56 21.80
N GLY A 323 6.93 -20.65 20.82
CA GLY A 323 8.04 -20.40 19.88
C GLY A 323 8.06 -19.02 19.20
N LEU A 324 7.09 -18.14 19.47
CA LEU A 324 6.91 -16.87 18.75
C LEU A 324 6.86 -15.65 19.68
N LEU A 325 7.95 -15.44 20.41
CA LEU A 325 8.19 -14.21 21.19
C LEU A 325 8.96 -13.12 20.42
N PHE A 326 9.39 -13.40 19.18
CA PHE A 326 10.32 -12.53 18.43
C PHE A 326 9.81 -11.91 17.11
N LEU A 327 8.61 -12.26 16.63
CA LEU A 327 7.93 -11.40 15.65
C LEU A 327 7.37 -10.17 16.37
N ARG A 328 8.20 -9.12 16.49
CA ARG A 328 7.70 -7.76 16.67
C ARG A 328 6.62 -7.51 15.61
N LYS A 329 5.54 -6.81 15.98
CA LYS A 329 4.47 -6.36 15.06
C LYS A 329 5.08 -5.84 13.77
N SER A 330 4.96 -6.62 12.70
CA SER A 330 5.67 -6.41 11.43
C SER A 330 4.68 -5.97 10.37
N LEU A 331 4.85 -4.73 9.93
CA LEU A 331 3.89 -4.01 9.11
C LEU A 331 4.15 -4.20 7.61
N ILE A 332 3.40 -5.09 6.97
CA ILE A 332 3.18 -4.98 5.53
C ILE A 332 2.11 -3.89 5.31
N GLU A 333 2.37 -2.89 4.48
CA GLU A 333 1.27 -2.13 3.86
C GLU A 333 1.21 -2.56 2.40
N LEU A 334 0.01 -2.61 1.84
CA LEU A 334 -0.20 -3.03 0.46
C LEU A 334 -0.80 -1.90 -0.36
N PRO A 335 -0.42 -1.80 -1.64
CA PRO A 335 -1.05 -0.91 -2.58
C PRO A 335 -2.49 -1.36 -2.84
N VAL A 336 -3.37 -0.39 -3.03
CA VAL A 336 -4.71 -0.63 -3.54
C VAL A 336 -4.91 0.17 -4.81
N CYS A 337 -5.29 -0.54 -5.86
CA CYS A 337 -5.63 0.04 -7.15
C CYS A 337 -7.08 -0.33 -7.46
N ASP A 338 -7.89 0.66 -7.85
CA ASP A 338 -9.33 0.50 -8.12
C ASP A 338 -10.13 -0.21 -7.01
N GLY A 339 -9.67 -0.07 -5.76
CA GLY A 339 -10.28 -0.73 -4.63
C GLY A 339 -10.06 -2.24 -4.57
N ILE A 340 -8.91 -2.74 -5.05
CA ILE A 340 -8.51 -4.15 -4.96
C ILE A 340 -7.01 -4.29 -4.60
N VAL A 341 -6.70 -5.25 -3.72
CA VAL A 341 -5.37 -5.88 -3.61
C VAL A 341 -5.44 -7.24 -4.32
N ALA A 342 -4.63 -7.43 -5.35
CA ALA A 342 -4.55 -8.72 -6.03
C ALA A 342 -3.85 -9.78 -5.16
N GLY A 343 -4.35 -11.01 -5.17
CA GLY A 343 -3.82 -12.09 -4.33
C GLY A 343 -2.34 -12.38 -4.61
N ALA A 344 -1.91 -12.24 -5.87
CA ALA A 344 -0.51 -12.37 -6.24
C ALA A 344 0.40 -11.24 -5.70
N VAL A 345 -0.10 -10.00 -5.62
CA VAL A 345 0.64 -8.86 -5.01
C VAL A 345 0.82 -9.11 -3.51
N LEU A 346 -0.22 -9.62 -2.83
CA LEU A 346 -0.12 -10.03 -1.43
C LEU A 346 0.89 -11.17 -1.23
N ALA A 347 0.90 -12.16 -2.12
CA ALA A 347 1.86 -13.27 -2.10
C ALA A 347 3.32 -12.77 -2.26
N ASP A 348 3.57 -11.92 -3.25
CA ASP A 348 4.89 -11.32 -3.51
C ASP A 348 5.34 -10.38 -2.38
N ALA A 349 4.42 -9.64 -1.75
CA ALA A 349 4.72 -8.79 -0.60
C ALA A 349 5.05 -9.59 0.68
N ILE A 350 4.28 -10.65 0.98
CA ILE A 350 4.58 -11.58 2.08
C ILE A 350 5.92 -12.25 1.85
N ALA A 351 6.15 -12.81 0.67
CA ALA A 351 7.40 -13.49 0.35
C ALA A 351 8.60 -12.52 0.42
N ALA A 352 8.50 -11.30 -0.13
CA ALA A 352 9.60 -10.34 -0.06
C ALA A 352 9.88 -9.81 1.37
N GLN A 353 8.85 -9.68 2.22
CA GLN A 353 9.02 -9.21 3.60
C GLN A 353 9.47 -10.31 4.56
N PHE A 354 9.08 -11.56 4.33
CA PHE A 354 9.23 -12.67 5.27
C PHE A 354 9.92 -13.92 4.71
N ALA A 355 10.54 -13.87 3.51
CA ALA A 355 11.22 -15.02 2.91
C ALA A 355 12.17 -15.72 3.87
N TRP A 356 13.06 -14.97 4.52
CA TRP A 356 14.00 -15.54 5.50
C TRP A 356 13.31 -16.18 6.71
N PRO A 357 12.49 -15.46 7.50
CA PRO A 357 11.71 -16.08 8.59
C PRO A 357 10.91 -17.34 8.20
N ILE A 358 10.42 -17.40 6.96
CA ILE A 358 9.70 -18.57 6.44
C ILE A 358 10.65 -19.72 6.10
N LEU A 359 11.79 -19.45 5.46
CA LEU A 359 12.81 -20.44 5.12
C LEU A 359 13.51 -20.99 6.36
N SER A 360 13.95 -20.14 7.31
CA SER A 360 14.54 -20.56 8.59
C SER A 360 13.64 -21.56 9.32
N ARG A 361 12.33 -21.30 9.34
CA ARG A 361 11.34 -22.19 9.95
C ARG A 361 11.14 -23.47 9.15
N PHE A 362 11.15 -23.41 7.82
CA PHE A 362 11.03 -24.60 6.97
C PHE A 362 12.20 -25.56 7.17
N PHE A 363 13.43 -25.06 7.28
CA PHE A 363 14.62 -25.86 7.52
C PHE A 363 14.76 -26.39 8.97
N GLN A 364 13.90 -25.95 9.90
CA GLN A 364 13.85 -26.38 11.32
C GLN A 364 15.15 -26.17 12.13
N ASP A 365 16.07 -25.32 11.65
CA ASP A 365 17.40 -25.21 12.24
C ASP A 365 17.48 -24.30 13.49
N ASN A 366 18.42 -24.62 14.37
CA ASN A 366 18.67 -23.85 15.60
C ASN A 366 19.15 -22.42 15.27
N PRO A 367 18.67 -21.38 15.98
CA PRO A 367 18.84 -19.97 15.58
C PRO A 367 20.25 -19.38 15.82
N GLU A 368 21.31 -20.18 15.90
CA GLU A 368 22.65 -19.73 16.30
C GLU A 368 23.61 -19.37 15.15
N THR A 369 23.32 -19.70 13.87
CA THR A 369 24.21 -19.38 12.73
C THR A 369 23.49 -18.90 11.45
N PRO A 370 23.27 -17.58 11.28
CA PRO A 370 22.63 -17.00 10.09
C PRO A 370 23.39 -17.21 8.76
N GLN A 371 24.69 -17.52 8.78
CA GLN A 371 25.47 -17.80 7.58
C GLN A 371 25.20 -19.18 6.95
N LEU A 372 24.48 -20.08 7.64
CA LEU A 372 24.08 -21.38 7.08
C LEU A 372 22.92 -21.24 6.07
N GLU A 373 21.96 -20.33 6.31
CA GLU A 373 20.63 -20.35 5.67
C GLU A 373 20.68 -20.11 4.15
N TRP A 374 21.51 -19.18 3.67
CA TRP A 374 21.65 -18.91 2.22
C TRP A 374 22.33 -20.09 1.50
N THR A 375 23.35 -20.69 2.13
CA THR A 375 24.03 -21.86 1.57
C THR A 375 23.09 -23.06 1.50
N LEU A 376 22.37 -23.35 2.59
CA LEU A 376 21.35 -24.41 2.64
C LEU A 376 20.28 -24.21 1.57
N PHE A 377 19.77 -22.98 1.42
CA PHE A 377 18.82 -22.64 0.36
C PHE A 377 19.36 -22.96 -1.05
N LEU A 378 20.59 -22.56 -1.36
CA LEU A 378 21.22 -22.84 -2.66
C LEU A 378 21.49 -24.34 -2.87
N GLN A 379 21.96 -25.04 -1.83
CA GLN A 379 22.17 -26.49 -1.84
C GLN A 379 20.87 -27.25 -2.13
N GLU A 380 19.77 -26.85 -1.51
CA GLU A 380 18.44 -27.43 -1.64
C GLU A 380 17.87 -27.23 -3.06
N ILE A 381 17.78 -25.98 -3.56
CA ILE A 381 17.16 -25.73 -4.87
C ILE A 381 17.95 -26.31 -6.05
N TRP A 382 19.29 -26.30 -5.97
CA TRP A 382 20.17 -26.80 -7.02
C TRP A 382 20.56 -28.28 -6.85
N ASN A 383 20.13 -28.94 -5.77
CA ASN A 383 20.51 -30.33 -5.45
C ASN A 383 22.03 -30.53 -5.42
N ARG A 384 22.75 -29.75 -4.60
CA ARG A 384 24.21 -29.82 -4.42
C ARG A 384 24.59 -29.76 -2.93
N PRO A 385 24.17 -30.73 -2.09
CA PRO A 385 24.27 -30.68 -0.62
C PRO A 385 25.71 -30.63 -0.05
N HIS A 386 26.73 -30.84 -0.88
CA HIS A 386 28.14 -30.82 -0.46
C HIS A 386 28.90 -29.57 -0.92
N TRP A 387 28.22 -28.62 -1.58
CA TRP A 387 28.85 -27.39 -2.07
C TRP A 387 28.87 -26.29 -0.99
N VAL A 388 30.02 -25.64 -0.84
CA VAL A 388 30.13 -24.38 -0.09
C VAL A 388 29.61 -23.21 -0.92
N GLU A 389 29.19 -22.11 -0.29
CA GLU A 389 28.63 -20.92 -0.96
C GLU A 389 29.45 -20.47 -2.20
N ALA A 390 30.77 -20.34 -2.04
CA ALA A 390 31.67 -19.89 -3.10
C ALA A 390 31.59 -20.73 -4.38
N ASN A 391 31.27 -22.03 -4.27
CA ASN A 391 31.13 -22.92 -5.42
C ASN A 391 29.97 -22.51 -6.32
N PHE A 392 28.87 -21.98 -5.75
CA PHE A 392 27.71 -21.51 -6.51
C PHE A 392 27.98 -20.24 -7.31
N TYR A 393 28.89 -19.39 -6.83
CA TYR A 393 29.24 -18.11 -7.47
C TYR A 393 30.43 -18.20 -8.44
N ASN A 394 31.27 -19.24 -8.33
CA ASN A 394 32.40 -19.46 -9.22
C ASN A 394 31.97 -20.15 -10.53
N PRO A 395 32.12 -19.53 -11.71
CA PRO A 395 31.73 -20.15 -12.98
C PRO A 395 32.55 -21.40 -13.36
N GLU A 396 33.76 -21.53 -12.80
CA GLU A 396 34.71 -22.62 -13.09
C GLU A 396 34.55 -23.85 -12.18
N THR A 397 33.57 -23.86 -11.26
CA THR A 397 33.30 -25.04 -10.42
C THR A 397 32.88 -26.22 -11.31
N ALA A 398 33.55 -27.36 -11.15
CA ALA A 398 33.18 -28.58 -11.87
C ALA A 398 31.78 -29.08 -11.44
N ASP A 399 30.92 -29.29 -12.43
CA ASP A 399 29.56 -29.83 -12.27
C ASP A 399 29.22 -30.69 -13.49
N GLU A 400 28.70 -31.90 -13.26
CA GLU A 400 28.34 -32.80 -14.35
C GLU A 400 26.98 -32.40 -14.93
N ALA A 401 26.94 -32.20 -16.25
CA ALA A 401 25.72 -31.79 -16.95
C ALA A 401 25.70 -32.31 -18.39
N VAL A 402 24.50 -32.71 -18.85
CA VAL A 402 24.25 -33.13 -20.23
C VAL A 402 24.50 -31.94 -21.17
N THR A 403 25.14 -32.18 -22.31
CA THR A 403 25.35 -31.14 -23.32
C THR A 403 24.22 -31.14 -24.35
N ILE A 404 23.65 -29.97 -24.61
CA ILE A 404 22.71 -29.71 -25.70
C ILE A 404 23.30 -28.73 -26.71
N THR A 405 22.77 -28.72 -27.93
CA THR A 405 22.98 -27.66 -28.91
C THR A 405 21.78 -26.72 -28.87
N LEU A 406 22.00 -25.40 -28.95
CA LEU A 406 20.95 -24.40 -29.01
C LEU A 406 20.96 -23.72 -30.39
N ASP A 407 19.87 -23.90 -31.15
CA ASP A 407 19.70 -23.37 -32.51
C ASP A 407 19.24 -21.89 -32.53
N GLY A 408 19.27 -21.22 -31.38
CA GLY A 408 18.79 -19.86 -31.18
C GLY A 408 19.51 -19.16 -30.03
N ASP A 409 18.98 -18.02 -29.60
CA ASP A 409 19.63 -17.11 -28.65
C ASP A 409 18.93 -17.00 -27.30
N LEU A 410 17.92 -17.85 -27.06
CA LEU A 410 17.13 -17.93 -25.83
C LEU A 410 16.93 -19.39 -25.43
N ILE A 411 17.23 -19.72 -24.16
CA ILE A 411 16.91 -21.00 -23.53
C ILE A 411 16.01 -20.77 -22.31
N ALA A 412 15.02 -21.63 -22.09
CA ALA A 412 14.22 -21.65 -20.87
C ALA A 412 14.73 -22.72 -19.90
N VAL A 413 14.98 -22.35 -18.65
CA VAL A 413 15.45 -23.25 -17.59
C VAL A 413 14.50 -23.21 -16.40
N GLU A 414 14.15 -24.37 -15.86
CA GLU A 414 13.45 -24.50 -14.57
C GLU A 414 14.50 -24.81 -13.50
N VAL A 415 14.56 -24.01 -12.45
CA VAL A 415 15.59 -24.14 -11.40
C VAL A 415 15.46 -25.46 -10.64
N SER A 416 14.26 -26.04 -10.53
CA SER A 416 14.08 -27.37 -9.94
C SER A 416 14.52 -28.54 -10.86
N ALA A 417 14.96 -28.29 -12.10
CA ALA A 417 15.54 -29.30 -13.00
C ALA A 417 17.09 -29.30 -12.94
N GLU A 418 17.76 -30.21 -13.65
CA GLU A 418 19.20 -30.12 -13.88
C GLU A 418 19.48 -29.15 -15.04
N LEU A 419 20.50 -28.30 -14.90
CA LEU A 419 20.91 -27.37 -15.95
C LEU A 419 21.80 -28.07 -16.99
N PRO A 420 21.62 -27.82 -18.29
CA PRO A 420 22.47 -28.38 -19.33
C PRO A 420 23.73 -27.53 -19.56
N ASN A 421 24.77 -28.19 -20.07
CA ASN A 421 25.84 -27.53 -20.81
C ASN A 421 25.32 -27.16 -22.22
N ILE A 422 25.67 -26.00 -22.75
CA ILE A 422 25.08 -25.45 -23.98
C ILE A 422 26.18 -25.21 -25.02
N LYS A 423 25.98 -25.74 -26.23
CA LYS A 423 26.76 -25.40 -27.43
C LYS A 423 25.97 -24.45 -28.32
N VAL A 424 26.58 -23.34 -28.73
CA VAL A 424 25.90 -22.27 -29.47
C VAL A 424 26.93 -21.38 -30.18
N GLU A 425 26.66 -20.96 -31.42
CA GLU A 425 27.57 -20.12 -32.24
C GLU A 425 27.24 -18.61 -32.11
N LEU A 426 26.96 -18.17 -30.89
CA LEU A 426 26.64 -16.78 -30.55
C LEU A 426 27.68 -16.24 -29.56
N ALA A 427 27.77 -14.91 -29.42
CA ALA A 427 28.63 -14.28 -28.42
C ALA A 427 28.01 -14.28 -27.01
N GLU A 428 26.69 -14.41 -26.93
CA GLU A 428 25.89 -14.40 -25.70
C GLU A 428 24.58 -15.17 -25.94
N ILE A 429 23.98 -15.70 -24.87
CA ILE A 429 22.64 -16.30 -24.88
C ILE A 429 21.79 -15.73 -23.75
N ASP A 430 20.50 -15.63 -23.97
CA ASP A 430 19.53 -15.29 -22.93
C ASP A 430 19.02 -16.56 -22.25
N VAL A 431 18.92 -16.52 -20.93
CA VAL A 431 18.41 -17.62 -20.10
C VAL A 431 17.15 -17.15 -19.40
N LEU A 432 15.99 -17.61 -19.87
CA LEU A 432 14.70 -17.43 -19.20
C LEU A 432 14.61 -18.37 -17.99
N VAL A 433 14.70 -17.80 -16.80
CA VAL A 433 14.70 -18.54 -15.54
C VAL A 433 13.26 -18.71 -15.03
N LYS A 434 12.89 -19.94 -14.70
CA LYS A 434 11.62 -20.33 -14.10
C LYS A 434 11.81 -20.94 -12.70
N ILE A 435 10.84 -20.68 -11.83
CA ILE A 435 10.70 -21.27 -10.49
C ILE A 435 9.30 -21.89 -10.42
N GLY A 436 9.22 -23.21 -10.29
CA GLY A 436 7.95 -23.92 -10.19
C GLY A 436 7.06 -23.74 -11.43
N GLY A 437 7.65 -23.62 -12.61
CA GLY A 437 6.98 -23.38 -13.89
C GLY A 437 6.75 -21.89 -14.21
N VAL A 438 6.83 -21.00 -13.24
CA VAL A 438 6.65 -19.55 -13.42
C VAL A 438 7.97 -18.91 -13.82
N ALA A 439 7.99 -18.24 -14.97
CA ALA A 439 9.09 -17.35 -15.34
C ALA A 439 9.27 -16.23 -14.30
N ILE A 440 10.52 -15.92 -13.96
CA ILE A 440 10.86 -14.84 -13.02
C ILE A 440 11.81 -13.80 -13.64
N ALA A 441 12.68 -14.22 -14.56
CA ALA A 441 13.79 -13.42 -15.07
C ALA A 441 14.24 -13.84 -16.46
N ILE A 442 14.98 -12.96 -17.11
CA ILE A 442 15.98 -13.33 -18.11
C ILE A 442 17.33 -12.88 -17.57
N VAL A 443 18.36 -13.72 -17.71
CA VAL A 443 19.75 -13.32 -17.53
C VAL A 443 20.54 -13.61 -18.80
N THR A 444 21.35 -12.66 -19.25
CA THR A 444 22.21 -12.86 -20.44
C THR A 444 23.55 -13.45 -19.99
N VAL A 445 23.97 -14.54 -20.62
CA VAL A 445 25.20 -15.28 -20.31
C VAL A 445 26.15 -15.18 -21.50
N ALA A 446 27.37 -14.70 -21.27
CA ALA A 446 28.42 -14.68 -22.29
C ALA A 446 28.81 -16.10 -22.71
N VAL A 447 29.03 -16.29 -24.01
CA VAL A 447 29.44 -17.56 -24.61
C VAL A 447 30.96 -17.53 -24.85
N GLU A 448 31.64 -18.59 -24.44
CA GLU A 448 33.10 -18.71 -24.54
C GLU A 448 33.44 -19.96 -25.35
N ASN A 449 34.16 -19.81 -26.46
CA ASN A 449 34.51 -20.91 -27.38
C ASN A 449 33.30 -21.74 -27.88
N ASN A 450 32.21 -21.05 -28.24
CA ASN A 450 30.91 -21.62 -28.64
C ASN A 450 30.27 -22.53 -27.57
N PHE A 451 30.60 -22.31 -26.29
CA PHE A 451 30.18 -23.12 -25.16
C PHE A 451 29.76 -22.26 -23.96
N VAL A 452 28.79 -22.75 -23.20
CA VAL A 452 28.41 -22.23 -21.88
C VAL A 452 28.21 -23.43 -20.95
N SER A 453 28.93 -23.47 -19.83
CA SER A 453 28.75 -24.54 -18.86
C SER A 453 27.45 -24.35 -18.06
N ALA A 454 26.84 -25.44 -17.60
CA ALA A 454 25.72 -25.41 -16.67
C ALA A 454 26.03 -24.55 -15.42
N GLN A 455 27.28 -24.57 -14.97
CA GLN A 455 27.76 -23.76 -13.86
C GLN A 455 27.91 -22.27 -14.21
N LYS A 456 28.33 -21.91 -15.43
CA LYS A 456 28.31 -20.52 -15.91
C LYS A 456 26.89 -19.98 -15.94
N VAL A 457 25.91 -20.78 -16.38
CA VAL A 457 24.48 -20.44 -16.28
C VAL A 457 24.08 -20.23 -14.82
N ARG A 458 24.31 -21.23 -13.95
CA ARG A 458 23.94 -21.18 -12.52
C ARG A 458 24.50 -19.96 -11.80
N SER A 459 25.81 -19.74 -11.89
CA SER A 459 26.50 -18.62 -11.24
C SER A 459 26.03 -17.27 -11.78
N THR A 460 25.71 -17.17 -13.08
CA THR A 460 25.11 -15.96 -13.65
C THR A 460 23.71 -15.70 -13.10
N ILE A 461 22.85 -16.72 -13.04
CA ILE A 461 21.51 -16.61 -12.43
C ILE A 461 21.60 -16.12 -10.98
N ILE A 462 22.43 -16.76 -10.14
CA ILE A 462 22.51 -16.43 -8.71
C ILE A 462 23.03 -15.00 -8.50
N ARG A 463 24.01 -14.54 -9.29
CA ARG A 463 24.55 -13.17 -9.21
C ARG A 463 23.52 -12.10 -9.53
N HIS A 464 22.76 -12.27 -10.61
CA HIS A 464 21.84 -11.24 -11.11
C HIS A 464 20.46 -11.26 -10.45
N ILE A 465 19.98 -12.44 -10.01
CA ILE A 465 18.58 -12.61 -9.53
C ILE A 465 18.43 -13.44 -8.26
N GLY A 466 19.50 -13.61 -7.46
CA GLY A 466 19.46 -14.39 -6.22
C GLY A 466 18.31 -14.01 -5.27
N PHE A 467 18.00 -12.72 -5.15
CA PHE A 467 16.90 -12.26 -4.28
C PHE A 467 15.55 -12.77 -4.79
N GLU A 468 15.37 -12.78 -6.09
CA GLU A 468 14.12 -13.15 -6.74
C GLU A 468 13.93 -14.67 -6.84
N LEU A 469 15.02 -15.44 -6.88
CA LEU A 469 14.99 -16.88 -6.62
C LEU A 469 14.40 -17.17 -5.23
N CYS A 470 14.93 -16.51 -4.19
CA CYS A 470 14.47 -16.71 -2.80
C CYS A 470 12.98 -16.37 -2.63
N VAL A 471 12.58 -15.17 -3.05
CA VAL A 471 11.19 -14.70 -2.97
C VAL A 471 10.24 -15.60 -3.78
N ALA A 472 10.61 -15.97 -5.00
CA ALA A 472 9.79 -16.86 -5.82
C ALA A 472 9.72 -18.28 -5.23
N THR A 473 10.81 -18.84 -4.68
CA THR A 473 10.76 -20.16 -4.05
C THR A 473 9.81 -20.17 -2.86
N VAL A 474 9.86 -19.16 -1.98
CA VAL A 474 8.92 -19.07 -0.85
C VAL A 474 7.47 -18.96 -1.35
N ARG A 475 7.24 -18.10 -2.34
CA ARG A 475 5.91 -17.89 -2.95
C ARG A 475 5.33 -19.16 -3.58
N GLU A 476 6.12 -19.90 -4.35
CA GLU A 476 5.65 -21.04 -5.14
C GLU A 476 5.72 -22.39 -4.37
N ALA A 477 6.64 -22.56 -3.42
CA ALA A 477 6.85 -23.82 -2.70
C ALA A 477 6.27 -23.87 -1.28
N LEU A 478 6.13 -22.73 -0.59
CA LEU A 478 5.83 -22.67 0.86
C LEU A 478 4.56 -21.90 1.23
N LEU A 479 4.25 -20.78 0.57
CA LEU A 479 3.03 -20.02 0.91
C LEU A 479 1.77 -20.86 0.65
N GLY A 480 0.88 -20.89 1.65
CA GLY A 480 -0.39 -21.63 1.60
C GLY A 480 -0.28 -23.15 1.70
N LYS A 481 0.91 -23.72 1.92
CA LYS A 481 1.18 -25.16 1.90
C LYS A 481 1.64 -25.69 3.27
N SER A 482 1.37 -26.96 3.57
CA SER A 482 1.85 -27.58 4.81
C SER A 482 3.37 -27.70 4.85
N PHE A 483 3.96 -27.58 6.04
CA PHE A 483 5.40 -27.76 6.29
C PHE A 483 5.70 -29.21 6.68
N ASP A 484 5.16 -30.16 5.91
CA ASP A 484 5.42 -31.59 6.11
C ASP A 484 6.92 -31.88 5.84
N SER A 485 7.59 -32.45 6.84
CA SER A 485 9.05 -32.56 6.94
C SER A 485 9.72 -33.51 5.94
N GLU A 486 8.95 -34.21 5.11
CA GLU A 486 9.47 -35.21 4.16
C GLU A 486 9.64 -34.69 2.72
N THR A 487 9.29 -33.43 2.44
CA THR A 487 9.28 -32.89 1.06
C THR A 487 10.18 -31.65 0.89
N SER A 488 11.32 -31.84 0.21
CA SER A 488 12.29 -30.78 -0.12
C SER A 488 11.70 -29.61 -0.91
N LEU A 489 12.32 -28.43 -0.84
CA LEU A 489 11.93 -27.26 -1.67
C LEU A 489 11.97 -27.61 -3.16
N ARG A 490 13.00 -28.35 -3.61
CA ARG A 490 13.16 -28.72 -5.01
C ARG A 490 12.02 -29.61 -5.49
N SER A 491 11.60 -30.61 -4.70
CA SER A 491 10.46 -31.46 -5.02
C SER A 491 9.14 -30.68 -5.07
N ARG A 492 8.95 -29.72 -4.15
CA ARG A 492 7.77 -28.84 -4.11
C ARG A 492 7.70 -27.93 -5.36
N LEU A 493 8.85 -27.40 -5.81
CA LEU A 493 8.96 -26.63 -7.05
C LEU A 493 8.73 -27.50 -8.29
N ALA A 494 9.36 -28.67 -8.38
CA ALA A 494 9.18 -29.59 -9.51
C ALA A 494 7.72 -30.02 -9.67
N SER A 495 7.02 -30.30 -8.55
CA SER A 495 5.59 -30.59 -8.54
C SER A 495 4.75 -29.41 -9.04
N ALA A 496 5.04 -28.18 -8.61
CA ALA A 496 4.37 -26.98 -9.10
C ALA A 496 4.61 -26.73 -10.61
N ALA A 497 5.83 -26.98 -11.09
CA ALA A 497 6.17 -26.89 -12.51
C ALA A 497 5.41 -27.91 -13.35
N GLN A 498 5.35 -29.16 -12.90
CA GLN A 498 4.64 -30.26 -13.58
C GLN A 498 3.11 -30.06 -13.60
N GLN A 499 2.54 -29.47 -12.55
CA GLN A 499 1.12 -29.11 -12.55
C GLN A 499 0.79 -28.05 -13.62
N ARG A 500 1.71 -27.10 -13.86
CA ARG A 500 1.55 -26.03 -14.85
C ARG A 500 1.85 -26.47 -16.28
N SER A 501 2.79 -27.39 -16.51
CA SER A 501 3.20 -27.82 -17.87
C SER A 501 2.09 -28.49 -18.70
N ASN A 502 0.93 -28.80 -18.11
CA ASN A 502 -0.25 -29.30 -18.83
C ASN A 502 -1.10 -28.18 -19.46
N GLN A 503 -0.63 -26.93 -19.47
CA GLN A 503 -1.34 -25.75 -19.96
C GLN A 503 -0.58 -25.09 -21.14
N PRO A 504 -1.25 -24.33 -22.03
CA PRO A 504 -0.62 -23.75 -23.23
C PRO A 504 0.55 -22.81 -22.92
N ASP A 505 1.54 -22.69 -23.81
CA ASP A 505 2.76 -21.92 -23.53
C ASP A 505 2.57 -20.41 -23.27
N TRP A 506 1.53 -19.80 -23.83
CA TRP A 506 1.15 -18.42 -23.51
C TRP A 506 0.37 -18.30 -22.18
N LEU A 507 -0.14 -19.42 -21.65
CA LEU A 507 -0.73 -19.55 -20.30
C LEU A 507 0.31 -19.95 -19.24
N ASN A 508 1.43 -20.56 -19.64
CA ASN A 508 2.55 -20.93 -18.76
C ASN A 508 3.23 -19.73 -18.08
N ALA A 509 2.97 -18.51 -18.55
CA ALA A 509 3.22 -17.29 -17.78
C ALA A 509 2.04 -16.97 -16.84
N ALA A 510 2.01 -17.63 -15.68
CA ALA A 510 1.29 -17.25 -14.45
C ALA A 510 -0.23 -16.96 -14.50
N SER A 511 -0.90 -17.14 -15.64
CA SER A 511 -2.35 -16.90 -15.79
C SER A 511 -3.20 -18.15 -15.47
N SER A 512 -2.54 -19.30 -15.38
CA SER A 512 -3.16 -20.62 -15.40
C SER A 512 -3.69 -21.15 -14.05
N GLY A 513 -4.18 -20.21 -13.24
CA GLY A 513 -4.87 -20.44 -11.97
C GLY A 513 -5.99 -19.42 -11.67
N GLY A 514 -6.50 -18.70 -12.68
CA GLY A 514 -7.56 -17.71 -12.50
C GLY A 514 -7.13 -16.42 -11.78
N ILE A 515 -5.82 -16.12 -11.81
CA ILE A 515 -5.19 -15.04 -11.03
C ILE A 515 -5.51 -13.63 -11.56
N TYR A 516 -5.86 -13.51 -12.85
CA TYR A 516 -6.22 -12.23 -13.48
C TYR A 516 -7.55 -12.36 -14.25
N PRO A 517 -8.49 -11.39 -14.13
CA PRO A 517 -9.77 -11.45 -14.84
C PRO A 517 -9.68 -11.35 -16.37
N GLN A 518 -10.68 -11.89 -17.07
CA GLN A 518 -10.79 -11.78 -18.53
C GLN A 518 -11.04 -10.34 -19.03
N ASP A 519 -11.50 -9.44 -18.17
CA ASP A 519 -11.73 -8.01 -18.45
C ASP A 519 -10.58 -7.10 -17.99
N ALA A 520 -9.41 -7.67 -17.69
CA ALA A 520 -8.18 -6.94 -17.40
C ALA A 520 -7.30 -6.72 -18.65
N VAL A 521 -6.45 -5.69 -18.61
CA VAL A 521 -5.30 -5.55 -19.53
C VAL A 521 -4.02 -5.97 -18.82
N MET A 522 -3.23 -6.80 -19.50
CA MET A 522 -1.93 -7.24 -19.01
C MET A 522 -0.79 -6.65 -19.85
N PHE A 523 0.13 -5.96 -19.18
CA PHE A 523 1.38 -5.46 -19.74
C PHE A 523 2.53 -6.40 -19.35
N GLY A 524 3.30 -6.86 -20.33
CA GLY A 524 4.56 -7.59 -20.12
C GLY A 524 5.76 -6.69 -20.31
N ARG A 525 6.98 -7.20 -20.09
CA ARG A 525 8.22 -6.46 -20.36
C ARG A 525 8.93 -6.94 -21.63
N ARG A 526 9.85 -6.10 -22.12
CA ARG A 526 10.99 -6.54 -22.93
C ARG A 526 11.99 -7.34 -22.08
N CYS A 527 12.82 -8.15 -22.71
CA CYS A 527 13.97 -8.80 -22.06
C CYS A 527 14.86 -7.77 -21.31
N GLY A 528 15.32 -8.14 -20.11
CA GLY A 528 16.18 -7.30 -19.25
C GLY A 528 16.00 -7.60 -17.75
N ALA A 529 16.75 -6.88 -16.91
CA ALA A 529 16.79 -7.05 -15.46
C ALA A 529 15.42 -7.19 -14.78
N THR A 530 15.39 -7.93 -13.67
CA THR A 530 14.22 -8.05 -12.80
C THR A 530 14.00 -6.78 -11.99
N GLY A 531 12.83 -6.18 -12.16
CA GLY A 531 12.26 -5.32 -11.13
C GLY A 531 11.89 -6.14 -9.88
N THR A 532 11.74 -5.43 -8.76
CA THR A 532 11.42 -6.03 -7.45
C THR A 532 10.14 -6.86 -7.46
N SER A 533 9.91 -7.65 -6.42
CA SER A 533 8.62 -8.35 -6.18
C SER A 533 7.41 -7.44 -6.34
N VAL A 534 7.52 -6.19 -5.88
CA VAL A 534 6.51 -5.13 -5.98
C VAL A 534 6.16 -4.79 -7.43
N SER A 535 7.13 -4.86 -8.35
CA SER A 535 6.91 -4.63 -9.79
C SER A 535 6.39 -5.86 -10.54
N ARG A 536 6.58 -7.09 -10.02
CA ARG A 536 6.40 -8.29 -10.84
C ARG A 536 4.97 -8.67 -11.14
N ARG A 537 4.01 -8.24 -10.33
CA ARG A 537 2.58 -8.57 -10.49
C ARG A 537 1.68 -7.40 -10.15
N ALA A 538 2.18 -6.19 -10.39
CA ALA A 538 1.57 -4.98 -9.86
C ALA A 538 0.17 -4.76 -10.44
N ALA A 539 -0.80 -4.54 -9.55
CA ALA A 539 -2.05 -3.88 -9.93
C ALA A 539 -1.76 -2.39 -10.21
N LEU A 540 -2.40 -1.87 -11.27
CA LEU A 540 -2.29 -0.50 -11.75
C LEU A 540 -3.69 0.10 -11.97
N PRO A 541 -3.89 1.42 -11.80
CA PRO A 541 -5.19 2.06 -11.99
C PRO A 541 -5.68 1.95 -13.44
N ALA A 542 -6.90 1.47 -13.63
CA ALA A 542 -7.51 1.30 -14.95
C ALA A 542 -7.62 2.62 -15.74
N GLN A 543 -7.77 3.75 -15.04
CA GLN A 543 -7.84 5.07 -15.67
C GLN A 543 -6.46 5.53 -16.22
N ALA A 544 -5.36 4.86 -15.84
CA ALA A 544 -4.02 5.10 -16.38
C ALA A 544 -3.76 4.32 -17.69
N LEU A 545 -4.67 3.41 -18.11
CA LEU A 545 -4.48 2.53 -19.27
C LEU A 545 -3.98 3.28 -20.51
N ARG A 546 -4.56 4.43 -20.84
CA ARG A 546 -4.20 5.18 -22.05
C ARG A 546 -2.73 5.63 -22.03
N GLU A 547 -2.24 6.03 -20.86
CA GLU A 547 -0.86 6.47 -20.69
C GLU A 547 0.10 5.29 -20.55
N LEU A 548 -0.33 4.19 -19.90
CA LEU A 548 0.39 2.93 -19.89
C LEU A 548 0.55 2.33 -21.29
N THR A 549 -0.50 2.28 -22.11
CA THR A 549 -0.45 1.86 -23.52
C THR A 549 0.51 2.71 -24.36
N LYS A 550 0.53 4.03 -24.15
CA LYS A 550 1.50 4.91 -24.83
C LYS A 550 2.92 4.68 -24.33
N SER A 551 3.11 4.55 -23.01
CA SER A 551 4.39 4.26 -22.38
C SER A 551 4.95 2.93 -22.89
N ALA A 552 4.13 1.89 -22.86
CA ALA A 552 4.44 0.56 -23.37
C ALA A 552 4.79 0.61 -24.86
N ALA A 553 4.05 1.34 -25.71
CA ALA A 553 4.42 1.52 -27.12
C ALA A 553 5.77 2.24 -27.31
N ILE A 554 6.10 3.23 -26.46
CA ILE A 554 7.38 3.94 -26.49
C ILE A 554 8.53 3.03 -26.02
N ALA A 555 8.33 2.35 -24.90
CA ALA A 555 9.25 1.39 -24.28
C ALA A 555 9.17 -0.01 -24.93
N GLY A 556 8.41 -0.16 -26.02
CA GLY A 556 8.02 -1.41 -26.69
C GLY A 556 7.78 -2.61 -25.78
N GLU A 557 7.12 -2.37 -24.64
CA GLU A 557 6.50 -3.37 -23.79
C GLU A 557 5.22 -3.89 -24.46
N ALA A 558 4.87 -5.15 -24.24
CA ALA A 558 3.74 -5.76 -24.93
C ALA A 558 2.44 -5.68 -24.14
N ILE A 559 1.35 -5.62 -24.88
CA ILE A 559 -0.01 -5.64 -24.37
C ILE A 559 -0.58 -7.00 -24.76
N ILE A 560 -0.66 -7.91 -23.79
CA ILE A 560 -0.92 -9.34 -24.02
C ILE A 560 -2.42 -9.65 -24.05
N GLN A 561 -3.17 -8.96 -23.21
CA GLN A 561 -4.62 -9.09 -23.10
C GLN A 561 -5.27 -7.73 -23.31
N ILE A 562 -6.25 -7.69 -24.21
CA ILE A 562 -7.11 -6.52 -24.48
C ILE A 562 -8.56 -7.03 -24.37
N PRO A 563 -9.46 -6.34 -23.66
CA PRO A 563 -10.88 -6.72 -23.60
C PRO A 563 -11.53 -6.78 -24.98
N ARG A 564 -12.69 -7.42 -25.05
CA ARG A 564 -13.53 -7.45 -26.25
C ARG A 564 -13.96 -6.03 -26.63
N GLU A 565 -14.15 -5.79 -27.93
CA GLU A 565 -14.54 -4.47 -28.43
C GLU A 565 -15.79 -3.92 -27.72
N ASN A 566 -15.71 -2.64 -27.34
CA ASN A 566 -16.72 -1.85 -26.59
C ASN A 566 -16.75 -1.96 -25.05
N GLU A 567 -15.87 -2.73 -24.40
CA GLU A 567 -15.71 -2.65 -22.93
C GLU A 567 -14.37 -1.98 -22.52
N LEU A 568 -14.44 -1.01 -21.59
CA LEU A 568 -13.24 -0.49 -20.93
C LEU A 568 -12.77 -1.52 -19.88
N PRO A 569 -11.46 -1.87 -19.83
CA PRO A 569 -10.95 -2.78 -18.82
C PRO A 569 -11.14 -2.19 -17.44
N LYS A 570 -11.52 -3.04 -16.47
CA LYS A 570 -11.74 -2.61 -15.08
C LYS A 570 -10.47 -2.66 -14.24
N GLN A 571 -9.42 -3.30 -14.75
CA GLN A 571 -8.16 -3.54 -14.06
C GLN A 571 -7.00 -3.53 -15.07
N VAL A 572 -5.83 -3.12 -14.60
CA VAL A 572 -4.58 -3.20 -15.36
C VAL A 572 -3.52 -3.89 -14.49
N PHE A 573 -2.77 -4.80 -15.09
CA PHE A 573 -1.68 -5.51 -14.44
C PHE A 573 -0.36 -5.34 -15.19
N TYR A 574 0.73 -5.19 -14.45
CA TYR A 574 2.09 -5.32 -14.98
C TYR A 574 2.67 -6.65 -14.52
N ALA A 575 2.97 -7.52 -15.49
CA ALA A 575 3.43 -8.90 -15.31
C ALA A 575 4.70 -9.15 -16.15
N PRO A 576 5.87 -8.62 -15.74
CA PRO A 576 7.15 -8.76 -16.44
C PRO A 576 7.67 -10.21 -16.61
N GLU A 577 7.05 -11.24 -16.03
CA GLU A 577 7.33 -12.62 -16.47
C GLU A 577 6.86 -12.88 -17.92
N ILE A 578 5.89 -12.10 -18.42
CA ILE A 578 5.41 -12.20 -19.80
C ILE A 578 6.37 -11.44 -20.70
N ILE A 579 7.26 -12.20 -21.34
CA ILE A 579 8.28 -11.70 -22.26
C ILE A 579 7.72 -11.69 -23.67
N TRP A 580 7.81 -10.54 -24.33
CA TRP A 580 7.36 -10.41 -25.72
C TRP A 580 8.45 -9.88 -26.62
N GLN A 581 8.94 -10.78 -27.49
CA GLN A 581 9.92 -10.56 -28.56
C GLN A 581 11.27 -9.97 -28.09
N LYS A 582 12.37 -10.52 -28.60
CA LYS A 582 13.69 -10.02 -28.26
C LYS A 582 13.87 -8.61 -28.82
N SER A 583 14.02 -7.63 -27.92
CA SER A 583 14.39 -6.28 -28.30
C SER A 583 15.90 -6.23 -28.57
N PRO A 584 16.39 -5.45 -29.55
CA PRO A 584 17.83 -5.37 -29.86
C PRO A 584 18.66 -4.63 -28.81
N TYR A 585 18.06 -4.25 -27.66
CA TYR A 585 18.72 -3.53 -26.59
C TYR A 585 19.42 -4.50 -25.64
N ARG A 586 20.74 -4.60 -25.78
CA ARG A 586 21.63 -5.31 -24.85
C ARG A 586 21.69 -4.59 -23.52
N GLU A 587 21.44 -5.29 -22.41
CA GLU A 587 22.01 -4.87 -21.14
C GLU A 587 23.52 -5.04 -21.22
N VAL A 588 24.24 -3.92 -21.24
CA VAL A 588 25.69 -3.94 -21.12
C VAL A 588 26.00 -4.30 -19.68
N SER A 589 26.37 -5.55 -19.43
CA SER A 589 26.94 -5.95 -18.15
C SER A 589 28.15 -5.06 -17.86
N HIS A 590 28.08 -4.32 -16.75
CA HIS A 590 29.24 -3.56 -16.32
C HIS A 590 30.30 -4.58 -15.90
N SER A 591 31.41 -4.61 -16.64
CA SER A 591 32.56 -5.43 -16.30
C SER A 591 33.16 -4.92 -14.99
N VAL A 592 32.70 -5.52 -13.89
CA VAL A 592 33.29 -5.31 -12.57
C VAL A 592 34.75 -5.72 -12.66
N LYS A 593 35.65 -4.73 -12.74
CA LYS A 593 37.08 -4.97 -12.52
C LYS A 593 37.19 -5.66 -11.16
N PRO A 594 37.83 -6.84 -11.04
CA PRO A 594 37.97 -7.51 -9.76
C PRO A 594 38.70 -6.58 -8.79
N GLN A 595 37.97 -6.03 -7.83
CA GLN A 595 38.54 -5.14 -6.83
C GLN A 595 39.34 -5.98 -5.84
N ILE A 596 40.59 -5.58 -5.62
CA ILE A 596 41.45 -6.16 -4.61
C ILE A 596 41.04 -5.52 -3.28
N PHE A 597 40.23 -6.23 -2.51
CA PHE A 597 39.77 -5.77 -1.20
C PHE A 597 40.87 -5.94 -0.14
N ASP A 598 40.96 -4.96 0.74
CA ASP A 598 41.73 -5.07 1.99
C ASP A 598 40.97 -6.02 2.94
N ASN A 599 41.62 -7.08 3.43
CA ASN A 599 40.93 -8.26 3.97
C ASN A 599 40.02 -7.99 5.20
N ASP A 600 40.28 -6.91 5.94
CA ASP A 600 39.68 -6.69 7.26
C ASP A 600 38.49 -5.70 7.26
N SER A 601 38.31 -4.89 6.21
CA SER A 601 37.28 -3.83 6.21
C SER A 601 35.98 -4.24 5.52
N ILE A 602 34.83 -3.84 6.08
CA ILE A 602 33.49 -4.20 5.57
C ILE A 602 32.47 -3.05 5.69
N THR A 603 31.47 -3.06 4.81
CA THR A 603 30.34 -2.11 4.83
C THR A 603 29.02 -2.81 5.15
N LYS A 604 28.56 -2.63 6.40
CA LYS A 604 27.26 -3.12 6.93
C LYS A 604 26.10 -2.16 6.66
N LYS A 605 26.39 -0.86 6.63
CA LYS A 605 25.46 0.21 6.26
C LYS A 605 26.08 0.98 5.10
N LEU A 606 25.38 1.09 3.97
CA LEU A 606 25.91 1.78 2.77
C LEU A 606 25.56 3.28 2.82
N PRO A 607 26.55 4.19 2.82
CA PRO A 607 26.30 5.60 2.62
C PRO A 607 25.93 5.86 1.16
N ILE A 608 24.75 6.45 0.95
CA ILE A 608 24.29 6.91 -0.36
C ILE A 608 24.22 8.44 -0.29
N LEU A 609 25.18 9.10 -0.93
CA LEU A 609 25.39 10.55 -0.87
C LEU A 609 24.67 11.25 -2.02
N ALA A 610 23.81 12.21 -1.69
CA ALA A 610 23.03 12.99 -2.64
C ALA A 610 23.59 14.41 -2.79
N TYR A 611 24.07 14.69 -3.99
CA TYR A 611 24.51 15.99 -4.48
C TYR A 611 23.46 16.58 -5.44
N ARG A 612 23.58 17.86 -5.77
CA ARG A 612 22.71 18.53 -6.76
C ARG A 612 23.51 19.30 -7.79
N ARG A 613 24.13 20.42 -7.39
CA ARG A 613 24.96 21.27 -8.26
C ARG A 613 26.40 21.34 -7.72
N ILE A 614 27.36 21.19 -8.63
CA ILE A 614 28.78 21.47 -8.39
C ILE A 614 29.16 22.64 -9.30
N SER A 615 29.24 23.86 -8.76
CA SER A 615 29.41 25.09 -9.54
C SER A 615 30.17 26.14 -8.73
N PRO A 616 31.07 26.95 -9.35
CA PRO A 616 31.84 27.95 -8.62
C PRO A 616 30.96 29.06 -8.02
N ASP A 617 29.94 29.51 -8.76
CA ASP A 617 29.16 30.72 -8.45
C ASP A 617 27.64 30.45 -8.32
N GLY A 618 27.22 29.18 -8.38
CA GLY A 618 25.81 28.80 -8.40
C GLY A 618 25.12 28.87 -7.03
N LEU A 619 23.87 29.36 -7.00
CA LEU A 619 23.08 29.41 -5.77
C LEU A 619 22.81 27.99 -5.24
N ASN A 620 23.06 27.79 -3.94
CA ASN A 620 22.96 26.49 -3.24
C ASN A 620 23.78 25.35 -3.89
N ALA A 621 24.87 25.69 -4.59
CA ALA A 621 25.81 24.72 -5.14
C ALA A 621 27.01 24.49 -4.20
N ILE A 622 27.64 23.32 -4.31
CA ILE A 622 28.97 23.07 -3.73
C ILE A 622 30.03 23.52 -4.73
N THR A 623 31.07 24.22 -4.30
CA THR A 623 32.14 24.64 -5.23
C THR A 623 32.98 23.44 -5.69
N PRO A 624 33.56 23.46 -6.91
CA PRO A 624 34.40 22.38 -7.38
C PRO A 624 35.57 22.04 -6.44
N GLN A 625 36.13 23.04 -5.75
CA GLN A 625 37.22 22.89 -4.79
C GLN A 625 36.78 22.16 -3.52
N VAL A 626 35.58 22.44 -3.00
CA VAL A 626 35.03 21.71 -1.84
C VAL A 626 34.71 20.27 -2.24
N PHE A 627 34.11 20.05 -3.42
CA PHE A 627 33.83 18.70 -3.91
C PHE A 627 35.12 17.89 -4.18
N GLU A 628 36.18 18.52 -4.68
CA GLU A 628 37.51 17.93 -4.82
C GLU A 628 38.09 17.44 -3.48
N GLN A 629 37.95 18.23 -2.40
CA GLN A 629 38.38 17.81 -1.05
C GLN A 629 37.58 16.62 -0.52
N GLN A 630 36.28 16.55 -0.81
CA GLN A 630 35.43 15.43 -0.41
C GLN A 630 35.84 14.12 -1.12
N LEU A 631 36.08 14.17 -2.44
CA LEU A 631 36.57 13.03 -3.21
C LEU A 631 37.99 12.61 -2.78
N HIS A 632 38.87 13.57 -2.46
CA HIS A 632 40.20 13.30 -1.92
C HIS A 632 40.11 12.51 -0.61
N TYR A 633 39.28 12.98 0.34
CA TYR A 633 39.06 12.29 1.61
C TYR A 633 38.54 10.86 1.41
N LEU A 634 37.56 10.65 0.53
CA LEU A 634 37.03 9.32 0.21
C LEU A 634 38.14 8.41 -0.36
N LYS A 635 38.98 8.93 -1.27
CA LYS A 635 40.07 8.15 -1.88
C LYS A 635 41.16 7.79 -0.88
N GLU A 636 41.62 8.75 -0.07
CA GLU A 636 42.62 8.51 0.99
C GLU A 636 42.14 7.48 2.01
N ASN A 637 40.85 7.52 2.36
CA ASN A 637 40.24 6.58 3.29
C ASN A 637 39.90 5.21 2.68
N ARG A 638 40.27 4.97 1.41
CA ARG A 638 40.03 3.74 0.63
C ARG A 638 38.55 3.42 0.38
N TYR A 639 37.71 4.44 0.19
CA TYR A 639 36.34 4.23 -0.30
C TYR A 639 36.32 3.92 -1.80
N TYR A 640 35.34 3.13 -2.23
CA TYR A 640 35.08 2.81 -3.64
C TYR A 640 33.59 2.99 -3.99
N SER A 641 33.30 3.25 -5.27
CA SER A 641 31.91 3.28 -5.77
C SER A 641 31.31 1.87 -5.82
N ALA A 642 30.30 1.61 -4.99
CA ALA A 642 29.47 0.41 -5.12
C ALA A 642 28.51 0.51 -6.31
N THR A 643 27.92 -0.61 -6.71
CA THR A 643 26.76 -0.66 -7.62
C THR A 643 25.46 -0.92 -6.86
N TRP A 644 24.31 -0.65 -7.49
CA TRP A 644 23.00 -1.03 -6.95
C TRP A 644 22.82 -2.55 -6.81
N GLU A 645 23.46 -3.32 -7.69
CA GLU A 645 23.46 -4.79 -7.68
C GLU A 645 24.26 -5.35 -6.49
N ASP A 646 25.44 -4.79 -6.20
CA ASP A 646 26.21 -5.12 -4.99
C ASP A 646 25.34 -4.94 -3.74
N TRP A 647 24.66 -3.79 -3.63
CA TRP A 647 23.83 -3.49 -2.47
C TRP A 647 22.58 -4.38 -2.39
N GLN A 648 21.93 -4.68 -3.50
CA GLN A 648 20.81 -5.62 -3.56
C GLN A 648 21.22 -7.01 -3.04
N ASN A 649 22.36 -7.53 -3.50
CA ASN A 649 22.90 -8.83 -3.10
C ASN A 649 23.34 -8.85 -1.63
N ALA A 650 23.95 -7.78 -1.12
CA ALA A 650 24.29 -7.64 0.30
C ALA A 650 23.04 -7.62 1.20
N LYS A 651 21.98 -6.90 0.81
CA LYS A 651 20.71 -6.85 1.56
C LYS A 651 19.98 -8.19 1.60
N LEU A 652 20.01 -8.96 0.50
CA LEU A 652 19.46 -10.33 0.44
C LEU A 652 20.15 -11.25 1.43
N THR A 653 21.47 -11.39 1.26
CA THR A 653 22.31 -12.39 1.95
C THR A 653 22.62 -11.98 3.40
N LYS A 654 22.20 -10.77 3.79
CA LYS A 654 22.60 -10.08 5.04
C LYS A 654 24.12 -10.02 5.22
N THR A 655 24.88 -10.17 4.12
CA THR A 655 26.33 -10.23 4.11
C THR A 655 26.90 -8.85 3.78
N PRO A 656 27.81 -8.31 4.60
CA PRO A 656 28.43 -7.02 4.35
C PRO A 656 29.23 -6.99 3.05
N LEU A 657 29.24 -5.85 2.37
CA LEU A 657 30.18 -5.62 1.27
C LEU A 657 31.61 -5.60 1.82
N ARG A 658 32.58 -6.12 1.06
CA ARG A 658 34.01 -6.02 1.41
C ARG A 658 34.53 -4.65 1.05
N GLY A 659 35.46 -4.12 1.83
CA GLY A 659 35.95 -2.75 1.68
C GLY A 659 34.97 -1.69 2.20
N LYS A 660 35.36 -0.42 2.03
CA LYS A 660 34.54 0.75 2.36
C LYS A 660 33.75 1.20 1.12
N ALA A 661 32.47 0.87 1.07
CA ALA A 661 31.62 1.13 -0.07
C ALA A 661 30.88 2.47 0.08
N VAL A 662 30.68 3.20 -1.02
CA VAL A 662 29.84 4.42 -1.09
C VAL A 662 29.09 4.47 -2.42
N LEU A 663 27.88 5.03 -2.42
CA LEU A 663 27.17 5.42 -3.65
C LEU A 663 27.13 6.94 -3.75
N LEU A 664 27.67 7.48 -4.85
CA LEU A 664 27.62 8.91 -5.16
C LEU A 664 26.47 9.17 -6.14
N THR A 665 25.61 10.15 -5.84
CA THR A 665 24.41 10.41 -6.64
C THR A 665 24.15 11.90 -6.83
N PHE A 666 23.60 12.29 -7.99
CA PHE A 666 23.38 13.68 -8.38
C PHE A 666 21.96 13.91 -8.89
N ASP A 667 21.24 14.85 -8.30
CA ASP A 667 19.83 15.12 -8.59
C ASP A 667 19.65 16.26 -9.61
N GLY A 668 18.73 16.08 -10.56
CA GLY A 668 18.21 17.14 -11.45
C GLY A 668 18.83 17.23 -12.84
N GLY A 669 19.98 16.60 -13.10
CA GLY A 669 20.59 16.54 -14.44
C GLY A 669 21.24 17.85 -14.93
N TYR A 670 21.69 18.71 -14.03
CA TYR A 670 22.34 20.00 -14.36
C TYR A 670 23.60 19.83 -15.21
N LEU A 671 23.82 20.75 -16.16
CA LEU A 671 25.02 20.80 -17.01
C LEU A 671 26.32 20.99 -16.20
N ASP A 672 26.20 21.58 -15.01
CA ASP A 672 27.24 21.69 -13.99
C ASP A 672 27.90 20.33 -13.64
N PHE A 673 27.14 19.23 -13.68
CA PHE A 673 27.69 17.88 -13.44
C PHE A 673 28.72 17.49 -14.51
N PHE A 674 28.36 17.65 -15.79
CA PHE A 674 29.25 17.36 -16.92
C PHE A 674 30.49 18.25 -16.91
N THR A 675 30.29 19.55 -16.62
CA THR A 675 31.34 20.57 -16.68
C THR A 675 32.35 20.47 -15.54
N TYR A 676 31.89 20.25 -14.30
CA TYR A 676 32.74 20.35 -13.10
C TYR A 676 32.85 19.05 -12.29
N ALA A 677 31.75 18.33 -12.07
CA ALA A 677 31.77 17.14 -11.21
C ALA A 677 32.44 15.93 -11.87
N PHE A 678 32.08 15.64 -13.12
CA PHE A 678 32.56 14.47 -13.85
C PHE A 678 34.09 14.42 -14.06
N PRO A 679 34.78 15.53 -14.45
CA PRO A 679 36.24 15.54 -14.53
C PRO A 679 36.93 15.19 -13.20
N LEU A 680 36.37 15.64 -12.08
CA LEU A 680 36.88 15.34 -10.74
C LEU A 680 36.65 13.87 -10.36
N LEU A 681 35.43 13.34 -10.56
CA LEU A 681 35.09 11.93 -10.35
C LEU A 681 36.04 11.01 -11.13
N LYS A 682 36.25 11.29 -12.42
CA LYS A 682 37.16 10.54 -13.30
C LYS A 682 38.61 10.56 -12.80
N ARG A 683 39.09 11.70 -12.30
CA ARG A 683 40.47 11.85 -11.79
C ARG A 683 40.71 11.11 -10.47
N PHE A 684 39.69 10.99 -9.63
CA PHE A 684 39.74 10.19 -8.39
C PHE A 684 39.29 8.73 -8.57
N ASP A 685 38.93 8.31 -9.78
CA ASP A 685 38.48 6.94 -10.10
C ASP A 685 37.26 6.52 -9.25
N PHE A 686 36.24 7.39 -9.29
CA PHE A 686 34.87 7.14 -8.78
C PHE A 686 33.86 7.23 -9.93
N THR A 687 32.76 6.47 -9.83
CA THR A 687 31.54 6.64 -10.63
C THR A 687 30.36 7.10 -9.76
N ALA A 688 29.27 7.53 -10.41
CA ALA A 688 28.06 8.07 -9.80
C ALA A 688 26.80 7.72 -10.60
N THR A 689 25.63 7.85 -9.97
CA THR A 689 24.31 7.82 -10.65
C THR A 689 23.72 9.23 -10.74
N VAL A 690 23.29 9.66 -11.93
CA VAL A 690 22.63 10.97 -12.14
C VAL A 690 21.14 10.79 -12.40
N PHE A 691 20.30 11.50 -11.65
CA PHE A 691 18.84 11.45 -11.76
C PHE A 691 18.30 12.58 -12.64
N LEU A 692 17.59 12.22 -13.70
CA LEU A 692 17.10 13.13 -14.74
C LEU A 692 15.59 13.39 -14.61
N VAL A 693 15.19 14.67 -14.69
CA VAL A 693 13.78 15.06 -14.87
C VAL A 693 13.44 14.91 -16.35
N ALA A 694 12.66 13.89 -16.70
CA ALA A 694 12.67 13.35 -18.06
C ALA A 694 12.18 14.33 -19.14
N GLU A 695 11.18 15.17 -18.85
CA GLU A 695 10.67 16.15 -19.83
C GLU A 695 11.54 17.40 -19.98
N SER A 696 12.58 17.52 -19.15
CA SER A 696 13.42 18.72 -19.08
C SER A 696 14.85 18.53 -19.58
N VAL A 697 15.21 17.33 -20.05
CA VAL A 697 16.49 17.05 -20.70
C VAL A 697 16.76 18.08 -21.81
N GLY A 698 17.91 18.75 -21.74
CA GLY A 698 18.32 19.82 -22.66
C GLY A 698 17.65 21.19 -22.46
N LYS A 699 16.81 21.38 -21.42
CA LYS A 699 16.13 22.64 -21.09
C LYS A 699 16.74 23.30 -19.84
N THR A 700 15.98 24.11 -19.11
CA THR A 700 16.32 24.63 -17.78
C THR A 700 15.55 23.90 -16.68
N ASN A 701 15.95 24.13 -15.42
CA ASN A 701 15.25 23.72 -14.19
C ASN A 701 13.90 24.45 -13.95
N SER A 702 13.04 24.55 -14.97
CA SER A 702 11.79 25.31 -14.91
C SER A 702 10.70 24.75 -13.98
N TRP A 703 10.96 23.61 -13.32
CA TRP A 703 10.10 23.05 -12.27
C TRP A 703 10.38 23.66 -10.89
N GLU A 704 11.51 24.34 -10.73
CA GLU A 704 11.82 25.09 -9.52
C GLU A 704 10.97 26.37 -9.45
N LYS A 705 10.87 26.95 -8.25
CA LYS A 705 10.10 28.17 -8.03
C LYS A 705 10.69 29.34 -8.83
N ALA A 706 9.85 30.29 -9.20
CA ALA A 706 10.23 31.45 -10.03
C ALA A 706 11.30 32.38 -9.41
N ASP A 707 11.59 32.25 -8.12
CA ASP A 707 12.65 32.95 -7.37
C ASP A 707 14.00 32.18 -7.35
N THR A 708 14.11 31.05 -8.05
CA THR A 708 15.34 30.25 -8.16
C THR A 708 16.12 30.58 -9.45
N GLU A 709 17.45 30.40 -9.38
CA GLU A 709 18.34 30.54 -10.54
C GLU A 709 17.90 29.59 -11.66
N GLN A 710 17.71 30.11 -12.89
CA GLN A 710 17.43 29.29 -14.06
C GLN A 710 18.74 28.75 -14.63
N VAL A 711 18.96 27.44 -14.48
CA VAL A 711 20.20 26.73 -14.80
C VAL A 711 19.97 25.77 -15.95
N GLN A 712 20.93 25.71 -16.88
CA GLN A 712 20.92 24.78 -18.01
C GLN A 712 21.11 23.33 -17.56
N LEU A 713 20.35 22.43 -18.17
CA LEU A 713 20.39 20.99 -17.95
C LEU A 713 21.11 20.30 -19.11
N MET A 714 21.69 19.13 -18.83
CA MET A 714 22.36 18.30 -19.83
C MET A 714 21.37 17.88 -20.94
N GLY A 715 21.85 17.91 -22.18
CA GLY A 715 21.16 17.33 -23.31
C GLY A 715 21.57 15.86 -23.53
N TRP A 716 20.97 15.24 -24.54
CA TRP A 716 21.33 13.87 -24.95
C TRP A 716 22.80 13.68 -25.36
N PRO A 717 23.50 14.66 -25.99
CA PRO A 717 24.93 14.51 -26.29
C PRO A 717 25.79 14.32 -25.04
N GLU A 718 25.62 15.18 -24.03
CA GLU A 718 26.40 15.13 -22.79
C GLU A 718 26.08 13.85 -22.01
N ILE A 719 24.78 13.49 -21.93
CA ILE A 719 24.31 12.28 -21.26
C ILE A 719 24.95 11.02 -21.87
N ARG A 720 25.01 10.91 -23.21
CA ARG A 720 25.62 9.76 -23.88
C ARG A 720 27.13 9.67 -23.64
N GLN A 721 27.84 10.80 -23.71
CA GLN A 721 29.27 10.83 -23.43
C GLN A 721 29.60 10.39 -21.99
N LEU A 722 28.76 10.76 -21.01
CA LEU A 722 28.88 10.32 -19.62
C LEU A 722 28.54 8.82 -19.46
N GLN A 723 27.52 8.34 -20.17
CA GLN A 723 27.10 6.93 -20.17
C GLN A 723 28.21 6.01 -20.70
N ASP A 724 28.89 6.41 -21.79
CA ASP A 724 30.04 5.69 -22.36
C ASP A 724 31.27 5.74 -21.43
N ALA A 725 31.36 6.76 -20.58
CA ALA A 725 32.38 6.88 -19.54
C ALA A 725 32.04 6.16 -18.21
N GLY A 726 30.92 5.44 -18.15
CA GLY A 726 30.53 4.61 -17.00
C GLY A 726 29.70 5.30 -15.92
N ILE A 727 29.12 6.47 -16.20
CA ILE A 727 28.11 7.10 -15.34
C ILE A 727 26.74 6.44 -15.58
N GLU A 728 26.05 6.09 -14.49
CA GLU A 728 24.70 5.52 -14.56
C GLU A 728 23.64 6.63 -14.54
N PHE A 729 22.49 6.42 -15.17
CA PHE A 729 21.40 7.38 -15.22
C PHE A 729 20.11 6.78 -14.66
N GLY A 730 19.48 7.53 -13.74
CA GLY A 730 18.19 7.23 -13.13
C GLY A 730 17.12 8.27 -13.45
N SER A 731 15.90 8.00 -13.01
CA SER A 731 14.74 8.88 -13.20
C SER A 731 14.42 9.73 -11.97
N MET A 732 13.89 10.92 -12.20
CA MET A 732 13.42 11.87 -11.18
C MET A 732 12.00 12.37 -11.49
N SER A 733 11.14 11.42 -11.87
CA SER A 733 9.81 11.66 -12.45
C SER A 733 9.86 12.37 -13.82
N ALA A 734 8.69 12.56 -14.45
CA ALA A 734 8.59 13.19 -15.76
C ALA A 734 8.67 14.71 -15.63
N THR A 735 7.99 15.28 -14.61
CA THR A 735 7.79 16.72 -14.42
C THR A 735 8.18 17.25 -13.03
N TYR A 736 8.83 16.43 -12.18
CA TYR A 736 9.29 16.77 -10.82
C TYR A 736 8.16 17.09 -9.81
N GLN A 737 6.94 16.60 -10.04
CA GLN A 737 5.82 16.83 -9.12
C GLN A 737 5.99 16.08 -7.78
N PRO A 738 5.49 16.62 -6.65
CA PRO A 738 5.50 15.93 -5.37
C PRO A 738 4.52 14.75 -5.41
N LEU A 739 5.04 13.54 -5.66
CA LEU A 739 4.23 12.35 -5.97
C LEU A 739 3.22 11.97 -4.87
N THR A 740 3.54 12.23 -3.60
CA THR A 740 2.65 12.01 -2.44
C THR A 740 1.43 12.95 -2.41
N ALA A 741 1.34 13.92 -3.32
CA ALA A 741 0.19 14.82 -3.49
C ALA A 741 -0.58 14.59 -4.80
N LEU A 742 -0.25 13.52 -5.54
CA LEU A 742 -0.88 13.15 -6.80
C LEU A 742 -1.83 11.96 -6.62
N SER A 743 -2.83 11.82 -7.50
CA SER A 743 -3.65 10.61 -7.55
C SER A 743 -2.83 9.40 -8.02
N PRO A 744 -3.23 8.15 -7.69
CA PRO A 744 -2.57 6.93 -8.20
C PRO A 744 -2.34 6.93 -9.71
N THR A 745 -3.33 7.38 -10.47
CA THR A 745 -3.27 7.52 -11.94
C THR A 745 -2.17 8.49 -12.37
N GLU A 746 -1.99 9.61 -11.66
CA GLU A 746 -0.96 10.61 -11.97
C GLU A 746 0.45 10.15 -11.54
N ILE A 747 0.59 9.44 -10.43
CA ILE A 747 1.85 8.82 -10.00
C ILE A 747 2.35 7.84 -11.08
N VAL A 748 1.46 6.99 -11.59
CA VAL A 748 1.78 6.04 -12.68
C VAL A 748 2.13 6.76 -13.98
N ARG A 749 1.44 7.87 -14.31
CA ARG A 749 1.81 8.71 -15.46
C ARG A 749 3.21 9.28 -15.32
N GLU A 750 3.57 9.83 -14.16
CA GLU A 750 4.90 10.36 -13.89
C GLU A 750 5.99 9.28 -13.96
N GLY A 751 5.75 8.09 -13.36
CA GLY A 751 6.67 6.96 -13.37
C GLY A 751 6.89 6.37 -14.77
N ALA A 752 5.81 5.98 -15.44
CA ALA A 752 5.86 5.30 -16.73
C ALA A 752 6.37 6.24 -17.84
N LYS A 753 5.86 7.48 -17.92
CA LYS A 753 6.28 8.46 -18.95
C LYS A 753 7.76 8.82 -18.82
N SER A 754 8.27 9.00 -17.60
CA SER A 754 9.69 9.28 -17.39
C SER A 754 10.58 8.12 -17.83
N ARG A 755 10.23 6.89 -17.44
CA ARG A 755 10.98 5.70 -17.85
C ARG A 755 11.02 5.58 -19.37
N ALA A 756 9.87 5.70 -20.03
CA ALA A 756 9.74 5.60 -21.47
C ALA A 756 10.54 6.67 -22.25
N ILE A 757 10.60 7.92 -21.75
CA ILE A 757 11.44 8.98 -22.32
C ILE A 757 12.93 8.67 -22.15
N LEU A 758 13.33 8.27 -20.93
CA LEU A 758 14.74 8.07 -20.59
C LEU A 758 15.31 6.81 -21.25
N GLU A 759 14.60 5.68 -21.23
CA GLU A 759 15.04 4.43 -21.89
C GLU A 759 15.20 4.62 -23.40
N ARG A 760 14.32 5.41 -24.05
CA ARG A 760 14.47 5.79 -25.46
C ARG A 760 15.73 6.62 -25.73
N GLY A 761 16.03 7.60 -24.86
CA GLY A 761 17.17 8.50 -25.05
C GLY A 761 18.51 7.85 -24.73
N LEU A 762 18.55 6.98 -23.71
CA LEU A 762 19.72 6.24 -23.22
C LEU A 762 19.98 4.93 -23.97
N GLY A 763 18.99 4.33 -24.63
CA GLY A 763 19.11 3.02 -25.28
C GLY A 763 19.40 1.86 -24.31
N LYS A 764 19.11 2.04 -23.01
CA LYS A 764 19.29 1.05 -21.93
C LYS A 764 18.14 1.17 -20.93
N SER A 765 17.87 0.14 -20.14
CA SER A 765 16.82 0.20 -19.12
C SER A 765 17.18 1.17 -17.98
N VAL A 766 16.17 1.85 -17.43
CA VAL A 766 16.31 2.79 -16.32
C VAL A 766 15.70 2.19 -15.06
N ARG A 767 16.55 1.67 -14.18
CA ARG A 767 16.16 0.82 -13.05
C ARG A 767 16.02 1.56 -11.72
N VAL A 768 16.47 2.81 -11.64
CA VAL A 768 16.62 3.56 -10.38
C VAL A 768 15.80 4.85 -10.44
N PHE A 769 14.99 5.09 -9.41
CA PHE A 769 14.14 6.27 -9.27
C PHE A 769 14.47 7.05 -7.99
N ALA A 770 14.72 8.35 -8.11
CA ALA A 770 14.87 9.25 -6.97
C ALA A 770 13.58 10.08 -6.80
N TYR A 771 12.94 9.98 -5.64
CA TYR A 771 11.66 10.65 -5.40
C TYR A 771 11.85 12.18 -5.35
N PRO A 772 11.07 12.98 -6.10
CA PRO A 772 11.08 14.43 -5.97
C PRO A 772 10.84 14.86 -4.52
N TYR A 773 11.68 15.79 -4.03
CA TYR A 773 11.72 16.22 -2.63
C TYR A 773 12.02 15.10 -1.61
N GLY A 774 12.31 13.87 -2.06
CA GLY A 774 12.54 12.69 -1.22
C GLY A 774 11.28 12.09 -0.59
N ASN A 775 10.11 12.64 -0.89
CA ASN A 775 8.84 12.23 -0.30
C ASN A 775 8.36 10.93 -0.93
N VAL A 776 8.19 9.90 -0.09
CA VAL A 776 7.67 8.60 -0.49
C VAL A 776 6.87 7.96 0.63
N ASP A 777 5.64 7.57 0.31
CA ASP A 777 4.85 6.58 1.02
C ASP A 777 4.86 5.25 0.24
N LYS A 778 4.25 4.19 0.78
CA LYS A 778 4.29 2.88 0.12
C LYS A 778 3.36 2.76 -1.10
N ILE A 779 2.39 3.66 -1.30
CA ILE A 779 1.59 3.75 -2.54
C ILE A 779 2.47 4.31 -3.66
N VAL A 780 3.18 5.43 -3.41
CA VAL A 780 4.18 5.98 -4.34
C VAL A 780 5.27 4.96 -4.63
N ALA A 781 5.81 4.29 -3.61
CA ALA A 781 6.83 3.26 -3.78
C ALA A 781 6.33 2.09 -4.66
N HIS A 782 5.10 1.64 -4.46
CA HIS A 782 4.48 0.60 -5.30
C HIS A 782 4.27 1.06 -6.73
N LEU A 783 3.57 2.19 -6.96
CA LEU A 783 3.18 2.61 -8.30
C LEU A 783 4.39 3.00 -9.17
N ILE A 784 5.46 3.51 -8.55
CA ILE A 784 6.74 3.68 -9.22
C ILE A 784 7.41 2.32 -9.47
N GLY A 785 7.44 1.39 -8.51
CA GLY A 785 7.93 0.02 -8.75
C GLY A 785 7.18 -0.67 -9.91
N ALA A 786 5.86 -0.55 -9.94
CA ALA A 786 4.94 -1.02 -10.96
C ALA A 786 5.12 -0.35 -12.34
N SER A 787 5.73 0.84 -12.38
CA SER A 787 6.18 1.47 -13.62
C SER A 787 7.48 0.83 -14.16
N GLY A 788 8.04 -0.17 -13.46
CA GLY A 788 9.19 -0.97 -13.85
C GLY A 788 10.54 -0.51 -13.26
N TYR A 789 10.54 0.27 -12.18
CA TYR A 789 11.77 0.60 -11.45
C TYR A 789 12.12 -0.47 -10.41
N SER A 790 13.41 -0.80 -10.28
CA SER A 790 13.96 -1.76 -9.31
C SER A 790 14.41 -1.12 -8.00
N PHE A 791 14.71 0.17 -8.01
CA PHE A 791 15.18 0.93 -6.84
C PHE A 791 14.44 2.26 -6.73
N GLY A 792 14.08 2.63 -5.50
CA GLY A 792 13.40 3.88 -5.15
C GLY A 792 14.11 4.55 -3.98
N ILE A 793 14.47 5.83 -4.12
CA ILE A 793 15.40 6.51 -3.20
C ILE A 793 14.82 7.80 -2.65
N SER A 794 14.83 7.91 -1.33
CA SER A 794 14.23 8.98 -0.51
C SER A 794 15.29 9.90 0.12
N TYR A 795 14.88 11.08 0.60
CA TYR A 795 15.71 11.90 1.49
C TYR A 795 15.41 11.54 2.94
N ARG A 796 16.34 10.83 3.57
CA ARG A 796 16.34 10.47 4.98
C ARG A 796 17.80 10.43 5.41
N SER A 797 18.19 11.30 6.35
CA SER A 797 19.58 11.54 6.76
C SER A 797 20.19 10.37 7.55
N SER A 798 20.34 9.23 6.90
CA SER A 798 20.82 7.97 7.45
C SER A 798 21.41 7.12 6.32
N THR A 799 22.44 6.34 6.60
CA THR A 799 22.95 5.30 5.69
C THR A 799 21.94 4.18 5.48
N SER A 800 21.92 3.56 4.30
CA SER A 800 21.04 2.40 4.07
C SER A 800 21.56 1.17 4.81
N ASN A 801 20.66 0.36 5.34
CA ASN A 801 20.94 -0.90 6.03
C ASN A 801 20.19 -2.08 5.37
N PHE A 802 20.42 -3.31 5.84
CA PHE A 802 19.83 -4.51 5.25
C PHE A 802 18.30 -4.64 5.36
N ASN A 803 17.63 -3.79 6.14
CA ASN A 803 16.18 -3.88 6.40
C ASN A 803 15.36 -2.80 5.68
N ASP A 804 15.99 -1.79 5.05
CA ASP A 804 15.25 -0.82 4.23
C ASP A 804 14.66 -1.51 2.98
N SER A 805 13.48 -1.07 2.53
CA SER A 805 12.97 -1.48 1.22
C SER A 805 13.85 -0.97 0.07
N LEU A 806 14.04 -1.78 -0.98
CA LEU A 806 14.70 -1.34 -2.23
C LEU A 806 13.98 -0.16 -2.88
N MET A 807 12.66 -0.02 -2.66
CA MET A 807 11.84 1.11 -3.13
C MET A 807 11.73 2.26 -2.10
N SER A 808 12.55 2.26 -1.03
CA SER A 808 12.59 3.35 -0.05
C SER A 808 13.97 3.45 0.61
N LEU A 809 15.03 3.36 -0.20
CA LEU A 809 16.40 3.50 0.27
C LEU A 809 16.63 4.94 0.77
N PRO A 810 17.31 5.15 1.92
CA PRO A 810 17.63 6.48 2.42
C PRO A 810 18.86 7.06 1.70
N ARG A 811 18.83 8.38 1.45
CA ARG A 811 20.00 9.18 1.04
C ARG A 811 20.28 10.33 1.98
N ILE A 812 21.57 10.56 2.17
CA ILE A 812 22.13 11.68 2.92
C ILE A 812 22.38 12.83 1.94
N GLN A 813 21.70 13.96 2.12
CA GLN A 813 21.98 15.18 1.36
C GLN A 813 23.32 15.77 1.80
N VAL A 814 24.21 16.06 0.85
CA VAL A 814 25.51 16.69 1.11
C VAL A 814 25.44 18.19 0.85
N THR A 815 25.96 18.98 1.79
CA THR A 815 26.22 20.42 1.64
C THR A 815 27.72 20.71 1.76
N ALA A 816 28.15 21.96 1.65
CA ALA A 816 29.55 22.32 1.83
C ALA A 816 30.00 22.15 3.30
N GLU A 817 29.08 22.31 4.25
CA GLU A 817 29.31 22.30 5.69
C GLU A 817 29.20 20.90 6.29
N ASN A 818 28.17 20.13 5.91
CA ASN A 818 27.80 18.93 6.64
C ASN A 818 28.69 17.71 6.37
N PHE A 819 29.42 17.65 5.24
CA PHE A 819 30.21 16.48 4.85
C PHE A 819 31.21 16.06 5.94
N TRP A 820 31.88 17.04 6.56
CA TRP A 820 32.88 16.77 7.59
C TRP A 820 32.28 16.32 8.92
N GLU A 821 31.00 16.57 9.17
CA GLU A 821 30.27 16.02 10.31
C GLU A 821 29.80 14.59 9.99
N LEU A 822 29.25 14.40 8.78
CA LEU A 822 28.80 13.10 8.27
C LEU A 822 29.92 12.06 8.35
N VAL A 823 31.10 12.34 7.79
CA VAL A 823 32.22 11.36 7.76
C VAL A 823 32.85 11.06 9.12
N ARG A 824 32.52 11.84 10.16
CA ARG A 824 32.93 11.61 11.56
C ARG A 824 31.86 10.88 12.38
N SER A 825 30.65 10.73 11.85
CA SER A 825 29.56 10.04 12.54
C SER A 825 29.75 8.52 12.55
N GLU A 826 29.27 7.86 13.61
CA GLU A 826 29.27 6.39 13.72
C GLU A 826 28.43 5.71 12.63
N ASP A 827 27.46 6.40 12.02
CA ASP A 827 26.69 5.88 10.89
C ASP A 827 27.50 5.83 9.58
N PHE A 828 28.49 6.71 9.39
CA PHE A 828 29.31 6.75 8.17
C PHE A 828 30.61 5.94 8.28
N SER A 829 31.15 5.78 9.51
CA SER A 829 32.36 4.99 9.73
C SER A 829 32.04 3.49 9.64
N PRO A 830 32.61 2.73 8.68
CA PRO A 830 32.50 1.28 8.69
C PRO A 830 33.14 0.74 9.97
N HIS A 831 32.40 -0.08 10.71
CA HIS A 831 32.92 -0.75 11.90
C HIS A 831 34.11 -1.65 11.50
N SER A 832 35.26 -1.39 12.14
CA SER A 832 36.46 -2.22 12.11
C SER A 832 36.21 -3.62 12.65
#